data_AF-A0A940L1Z1-F1
#
_entry.id   AF-A0A940L1Z1-F1
#
_cell.length_a   1.000
_cell.length_b   1.000
_cell.length_c   1.000
_cell.angle_alpha   90.00
_cell.angle_beta   90.00
_cell.angle_gamma   90.00
#
_symmetry.space_group_name_H-M   'P 1'
#
loop_
_entity.id
_entity.type
_entity.pdbx_description
1 polymer ?
#
loop_
_entity_poly.entity_id
_entity_poly.type
_entity_poly.pdbx_seq_one_letter_code
_entity_poly.pdbx_strand_id
1 'polypeptide(L)'
;MFNNRSTLVQRLSNRKGQVALFIALIFQILFLFFAMVINVGLLVHHKINLQNSVDLAAYYGAMKQAENMNAIGHINYQIRQSWKLLAWRYRMIGTAGDFSEHPLNKVGKALNVRPGSSDSDDINPEAKDFYDAPSFCATYVPFKPMPSGENTCRDLKGKSGVKLFNAPGIMAGFQIFSHKIASVTETMKAAIKERCVYFGAYNYKLLGQYVVAFNIDQGDRMLLIAALSRSMSKNTEDFYDLDGDSVRTGIEATLKNNLTTAQNNDKLKIKIYNSLGADGCNNPSTDEMPAKWLVPIRISPAFNYIDTKCDPKEIQRIPKELAQPKESWPEEVKNNPGHALYKDIQMLSNFVGLRQKIDDPYNFSLGVEKNPWCMAYVGVSATSQPTIPFSPFGSVTLHARAYFKPFGGRIGPWYEANWPSGSDKSSGGGKIDKNVPPRIADTANIGEVRDPTRAANFSRFVGDLYGMKSRNVLYQYGKAIFRLDPDWDGGPDGAITRMNGDNTSYVDTAPNFSHWDQLPFEFTQKGTGNGDLLAWSEQTKGPSRFRNLELTAILPDQFDMAYYSIEPDFYHKYYTRIKNSFIPKVSAGFDKEVRPDIGYHKDYNQGGNNLNEFSVKDQYKVLTNNDERDLRMEYDSKLTYISKDWKHVLTGWADKGLLDYSLDTNRLGKCTIEPIYNQGRPSPATAGNCIVGGTTGFAVKMISSDYLNTQMQLGGENSGKAQIKNLPPEDF
;
A
#
# COMPACT_ATOMS: atom_id res chain seq x y z
N MET A 1 70.32 90.30 -3.35
CA MET A 1 68.97 90.84 -3.02
C MET A 1 68.30 91.21 -4.33
N PHE A 2 67.51 90.32 -4.92
CA PHE A 2 66.06 90.13 -4.73
C PHE A 2 65.20 91.20 -5.43
N ASN A 3 64.67 90.87 -6.61
CA ASN A 3 63.28 91.20 -6.93
C ASN A 3 62.61 90.24 -7.96
N ASN A 4 62.70 88.93 -7.71
CA ASN A 4 61.94 87.90 -8.45
C ASN A 4 60.64 87.47 -7.75
N ARG A 5 60.11 88.26 -6.79
CA ARG A 5 58.91 87.90 -6.01
C ARG A 5 57.57 88.33 -6.65
N SER A 6 57.58 89.01 -7.80
CA SER A 6 56.38 89.64 -8.37
C SER A 6 55.51 88.70 -9.23
N THR A 7 56.08 87.69 -9.90
CA THR A 7 55.33 86.85 -10.85
C THR A 7 54.52 85.71 -10.21
N LEU A 8 54.86 85.27 -9.00
CA LEU A 8 54.12 84.23 -8.28
C LEU A 8 52.84 84.80 -7.64
N VAL A 9 52.91 86.02 -7.09
CA VAL A 9 51.77 86.68 -6.40
C VAL A 9 50.72 87.15 -7.40
N GLN A 10 51.11 87.59 -8.60
CA GLN A 10 50.17 87.94 -9.67
C GLN A 10 49.46 86.71 -10.29
N ARG A 11 50.08 85.52 -10.28
CA ARG A 11 49.42 84.26 -10.68
C ARG A 11 48.45 83.72 -9.63
N LEU A 12 48.67 84.00 -8.35
CA LEU A 12 47.76 83.65 -7.25
C LEU A 12 46.47 84.49 -7.21
N SER A 13 46.44 85.65 -7.90
CA SER A 13 45.28 86.54 -8.02
C SER A 13 44.30 86.13 -9.16
N ASN A 14 44.67 85.15 -9.98
CA ASN A 14 43.81 84.71 -11.08
C ASN A 14 42.68 83.79 -10.58
N ARG A 15 41.51 84.37 -10.28
CA ARG A 15 40.30 83.63 -9.87
C ARG A 15 39.70 82.75 -10.98
N LYS A 16 40.18 82.85 -12.22
CA LYS A 16 39.80 81.98 -13.35
C LYS A 16 40.47 80.61 -13.21
N GLY A 17 39.84 79.72 -12.43
CA GLY A 17 40.30 78.32 -12.26
C GLY A 17 39.92 77.67 -10.93
N GLN A 18 39.61 78.46 -9.89
CA GLN A 18 39.18 77.93 -8.59
C GLN A 18 37.85 77.17 -8.68
N VAL A 19 36.91 77.66 -9.51
CA VAL A 19 35.65 76.97 -9.78
C VAL A 19 35.89 75.62 -10.48
N ALA A 20 36.87 75.53 -11.38
CA ALA A 20 37.21 74.26 -12.04
C ALA A 20 37.81 73.23 -11.08
N LEU A 21 38.66 73.66 -10.13
CA LEU A 21 39.18 72.79 -9.06
C LEU A 21 38.06 72.30 -8.11
N PHE A 22 37.12 73.19 -7.77
CA PHE A 22 36.00 72.84 -6.91
C PHE A 22 35.01 71.89 -7.60
N ILE A 23 34.71 72.12 -8.89
CA ILE A 23 33.89 71.22 -9.71
C ILE A 23 34.59 69.86 -9.87
N ALA A 24 35.90 69.82 -10.11
CA ALA A 24 36.65 68.57 -10.21
C ALA A 24 36.57 67.74 -8.92
N LEU A 25 36.70 68.38 -7.75
CA LEU A 25 36.56 67.73 -6.44
C LEU A 25 35.13 67.21 -6.21
N ILE A 26 34.10 68.02 -6.49
CA ILE A 26 32.70 67.60 -6.36
C ILE A 26 32.39 66.45 -7.31
N PHE A 27 32.86 66.51 -8.55
CA PHE A 27 32.62 65.47 -9.54
C PHE A 27 33.27 64.14 -9.12
N GLN A 28 34.46 64.20 -8.51
CA GLN A 28 35.12 63.01 -7.99
C GLN A 28 34.38 62.40 -6.79
N ILE A 29 33.85 63.24 -5.89
CA ILE A 29 33.02 62.78 -4.77
C ILE A 29 31.70 62.17 -5.28
N LEU A 30 31.01 62.83 -6.21
CA LEU A 30 29.79 62.32 -6.84
C LEU A 30 30.04 61.00 -7.57
N PHE A 31 31.17 60.87 -8.28
CA PHE A 31 31.56 59.64 -8.95
C PHE A 31 31.79 58.50 -7.95
N LEU A 32 32.44 58.76 -6.81
CA LEU A 32 32.60 57.76 -5.75
C LEU A 32 31.25 57.30 -5.18
N PHE A 33 30.31 58.22 -4.93
CA PHE A 33 28.97 57.86 -4.49
C PHE A 33 28.21 57.06 -5.56
N PHE A 34 28.31 57.43 -6.83
CA PHE A 34 27.70 56.70 -7.93
C PHE A 34 28.25 55.27 -8.05
N ALA A 35 29.58 55.12 -8.01
CA ALA A 35 30.24 53.82 -8.01
C ALA A 35 29.85 52.96 -6.80
N MET A 36 29.72 53.56 -5.62
CA MET A 36 29.25 52.89 -4.41
C MET A 36 27.81 52.37 -4.57
N VAL A 37 26.89 53.19 -5.08
CA VAL A 37 25.48 52.80 -5.29
C VAL A 37 25.40 51.64 -6.30
N ILE A 38 26.17 51.67 -7.38
CA ILE A 38 26.23 50.56 -8.35
C ILE A 38 26.75 49.29 -7.68
N ASN A 39 27.84 49.36 -6.91
CA ASN A 39 28.40 48.19 -6.23
C ASN A 39 27.41 47.57 -5.25
N VAL A 40 26.70 48.39 -4.46
CA VAL A 40 25.67 47.92 -3.53
C VAL A 40 24.51 47.29 -4.30
N GLY A 41 24.05 47.92 -5.38
CA GLY A 41 23.00 47.38 -6.24
C GLY A 41 23.35 46.02 -6.83
N LEU A 42 24.56 45.87 -7.39
CA LEU A 42 25.06 44.60 -7.92
C LEU A 42 25.21 43.55 -6.81
N LEU A 43 25.72 43.92 -5.64
CA LEU A 43 25.88 43.00 -4.51
C LEU A 43 24.53 42.46 -4.02
N VAL A 44 23.53 43.34 -3.86
CA VAL A 44 22.17 42.94 -3.48
C VAL A 44 21.55 42.04 -4.54
N HIS A 45 21.68 42.40 -5.82
CA HIS A 45 21.19 41.59 -6.92
C HIS A 45 21.83 40.18 -6.96
N HIS A 46 23.15 40.10 -6.83
CA HIS A 46 23.87 38.82 -6.77
C HIS A 46 23.47 38.00 -5.55
N LYS A 47 23.24 38.63 -4.39
CA LYS A 47 22.79 37.93 -3.19
C LYS A 47 21.38 37.34 -3.36
N ILE A 48 20.44 38.12 -3.91
CA ILE A 48 19.07 37.66 -4.19
C ILE A 48 19.08 36.53 -5.22
N ASN A 49 19.83 36.70 -6.32
CA ASN A 49 19.94 35.67 -7.35
C ASN A 49 20.52 34.35 -6.79
N LEU A 50 21.58 34.44 -5.99
CA LEU A 50 22.18 33.26 -5.36
C LEU A 50 21.19 32.55 -4.43
N GLN A 51 20.45 33.30 -3.60
CA GLN A 51 19.46 32.73 -2.71
C GLN A 51 18.31 32.06 -3.48
N ASN A 52 17.74 32.74 -4.49
CA ASN A 52 16.67 32.16 -5.32
C ASN A 52 17.14 30.89 -6.04
N SER A 53 18.39 30.87 -6.54
CA SER A 53 18.97 29.71 -7.21
C SER A 53 19.15 28.53 -6.26
N VAL A 54 19.61 28.78 -5.02
CA VAL A 54 19.75 27.76 -3.98
C VAL A 54 18.37 27.25 -3.51
N ASP A 55 17.38 28.14 -3.38
CA ASP A 55 16.01 27.77 -3.01
C ASP A 55 15.39 26.84 -4.06
N LEU A 56 15.52 27.18 -5.35
CA LEU A 56 15.03 26.34 -6.46
C LEU A 56 15.74 24.98 -6.51
N ALA A 57 17.06 24.96 -6.29
CA ALA A 57 17.83 23.73 -6.29
C ALA A 57 17.46 22.81 -5.12
N ALA A 58 17.28 23.35 -3.92
CA ALA A 58 16.81 22.60 -2.75
C ALA A 58 15.36 22.11 -2.92
N TYR A 59 14.49 22.94 -3.50
CA TYR A 59 13.12 22.56 -3.84
C TYR A 59 13.08 21.39 -4.83
N TYR A 60 13.89 21.43 -5.89
CA TYR A 60 14.02 20.32 -6.85
C TYR A 60 14.42 19.01 -6.16
N GLY A 61 15.44 19.05 -5.31
CA GLY A 61 15.88 17.89 -4.55
C GLY A 61 14.77 17.32 -3.65
N ALA A 62 14.12 18.18 -2.88
CA ALA A 62 13.01 17.77 -2.01
C ALA A 62 11.80 17.25 -2.81
N MET A 63 11.54 17.77 -4.01
CA MET A 63 10.49 17.28 -4.91
C MET A 63 10.78 15.86 -5.39
N LYS A 64 12.01 15.57 -5.82
CA LYS A 64 12.42 14.21 -6.20
C LYS A 64 12.38 13.24 -5.02
N GLN A 65 12.74 13.71 -3.82
CA GLN A 65 12.58 12.92 -2.59
C GLN A 65 11.11 12.63 -2.28
N ALA A 66 10.22 13.63 -2.39
CA ALA A 66 8.78 13.47 -2.19
C ALA A 66 8.15 12.49 -3.21
N GLU A 67 8.59 12.56 -4.48
CA GLU A 67 8.15 11.65 -5.54
C GLU A 67 8.46 10.18 -5.21
N ASN A 68 9.70 9.88 -4.80
CA ASN A 68 10.06 8.53 -4.40
C ASN A 68 9.27 8.07 -3.16
N MET A 69 9.03 8.96 -2.19
CA MET A 69 8.22 8.65 -1.00
C MET A 69 6.74 8.37 -1.36
N ASN A 70 6.20 9.02 -2.39
CA ASN A 70 4.86 8.74 -2.91
C ASN A 70 4.76 7.35 -3.53
N ALA A 71 5.76 6.98 -4.35
CA ALA A 71 5.85 5.63 -4.90
C ALA A 71 5.92 4.58 -3.79
N ILE A 72 6.77 4.78 -2.77
CA ILE A 72 6.87 3.89 -1.60
C ILE A 72 5.53 3.83 -0.85
N GLY A 73 4.88 4.97 -0.60
CA GLY A 73 3.60 5.04 0.11
C GLY A 73 2.49 4.26 -0.61
N HIS A 74 2.45 4.34 -1.94
CA HIS A 74 1.50 3.57 -2.73
C HIS A 74 1.85 2.07 -2.78
N ILE A 75 3.12 1.69 -2.93
CA ILE A 75 3.52 0.26 -2.88
C ILE A 75 3.19 -0.34 -1.51
N ASN A 76 3.35 0.45 -0.44
CA ASN A 76 2.96 0.04 0.91
C ASN A 76 1.44 -0.14 1.06
N TYR A 77 0.65 0.70 0.38
CA TYR A 77 -0.80 0.51 0.25
C TYR A 77 -1.15 -0.78 -0.50
N GLN A 78 -0.42 -1.14 -1.56
CA GLN A 78 -0.66 -2.40 -2.26
C GLN A 78 -0.41 -3.63 -1.36
N ILE A 79 0.58 -3.59 -0.46
CA ILE A 79 0.77 -4.63 0.57
C ILE A 79 -0.46 -4.72 1.49
N ARG A 80 -1.02 -3.58 1.89
CA ARG A 80 -2.29 -3.51 2.64
C ARG A 80 -3.44 -4.08 1.83
N GLN A 81 -3.56 -3.81 0.52
CA GLN A 81 -4.59 -4.42 -0.33
C GLN A 81 -4.46 -5.94 -0.39
N SER A 82 -3.23 -6.47 -0.51
CA SER A 82 -2.98 -7.92 -0.47
C SER A 82 -3.40 -8.53 0.87
N TRP A 83 -3.19 -7.83 1.99
CA TRP A 83 -3.69 -8.24 3.30
C TRP A 83 -5.22 -8.22 3.37
N LYS A 84 -5.86 -7.16 2.84
CA LYS A 84 -7.33 -7.05 2.75
C LYS A 84 -7.90 -8.23 1.97
N LEU A 85 -7.29 -8.58 0.82
CA LEU A 85 -7.70 -9.70 -0.01
C LEU A 85 -7.59 -11.03 0.74
N LEU A 86 -6.46 -11.31 1.41
CA LEU A 86 -6.29 -12.54 2.18
C LEU A 86 -7.29 -12.64 3.34
N ALA A 87 -7.44 -11.57 4.13
CA ALA A 87 -8.37 -11.53 5.25
C ALA A 87 -9.83 -11.67 4.78
N TRP A 88 -10.18 -11.03 3.66
CA TRP A 88 -11.50 -11.16 3.03
C TRP A 88 -11.73 -12.60 2.54
N ARG A 89 -10.80 -13.21 1.80
CA ARG A 89 -10.91 -14.60 1.34
C ARG A 89 -11.08 -15.55 2.52
N TYR A 90 -10.26 -15.37 3.57
CA TYR A 90 -10.32 -16.20 4.77
C TYR A 90 -11.69 -16.12 5.47
N ARG A 91 -12.23 -14.91 5.67
CA ARG A 91 -13.47 -14.72 6.43
C ARG A 91 -14.73 -14.89 5.58
N MET A 92 -14.78 -14.30 4.40
CA MET A 92 -15.99 -14.28 3.56
C MET A 92 -16.17 -15.61 2.85
N ILE A 93 -15.16 -16.08 2.12
CA ILE A 93 -15.24 -17.38 1.44
C ILE A 93 -15.29 -18.51 2.47
N GLY A 94 -14.42 -18.44 3.48
CA GLY A 94 -14.26 -19.52 4.46
C GLY A 94 -15.43 -19.73 5.42
N THR A 95 -16.35 -18.76 5.56
CA THR A 95 -17.48 -18.89 6.50
C THR A 95 -18.87 -18.78 5.86
N ALA A 96 -18.98 -18.37 4.59
CA ALA A 96 -20.29 -18.18 3.96
C ALA A 96 -21.14 -19.47 3.89
N GLY A 97 -20.49 -20.65 3.86
CA GLY A 97 -21.14 -21.95 3.89
C GLY A 97 -21.81 -22.33 5.22
N ASP A 98 -21.59 -21.59 6.30
CA ASP A 98 -22.19 -21.89 7.59
C ASP A 98 -23.69 -21.49 7.62
N PHE A 99 -24.56 -22.37 8.10
CA PHE A 99 -26.01 -22.13 8.20
C PHE A 99 -26.46 -21.83 9.63
N SER A 100 -25.55 -21.97 10.61
CA SER A 100 -25.87 -21.90 12.03
C SER A 100 -25.69 -20.48 12.58
N GLU A 101 -24.52 -19.89 12.38
CA GLU A 101 -24.05 -18.65 12.97
C GLU A 101 -23.80 -17.52 11.95
N HIS A 102 -23.63 -17.88 10.68
CA HIS A 102 -23.41 -16.87 9.64
C HIS A 102 -24.63 -15.95 9.47
N PRO A 103 -24.44 -14.61 9.38
CA PRO A 103 -25.54 -13.64 9.36
C PRO A 103 -26.54 -13.75 8.21
N LEU A 104 -26.13 -14.20 7.02
CA LEU A 104 -27.06 -14.53 5.95
C LEU A 104 -27.94 -15.74 6.32
N ASN A 105 -29.25 -15.55 6.36
CA ASN A 105 -30.22 -16.65 6.33
C ASN A 105 -30.34 -17.16 4.87
N LYS A 106 -29.87 -18.38 4.61
CA LYS A 106 -29.84 -18.97 3.26
C LYS A 106 -31.22 -19.40 2.75
N VAL A 107 -32.19 -19.57 3.66
CA VAL A 107 -33.58 -19.93 3.34
C VAL A 107 -34.40 -18.65 3.11
N GLY A 108 -34.45 -17.78 4.12
CA GLY A 108 -35.21 -16.54 4.08
C GLY A 108 -34.58 -15.41 3.25
N LYS A 109 -33.34 -15.59 2.77
CA LYS A 109 -32.52 -14.61 2.00
C LYS A 109 -32.41 -13.23 2.67
N ALA A 110 -32.64 -13.17 3.98
CA ALA A 110 -32.64 -11.97 4.81
C ALA A 110 -31.46 -11.98 5.77
N LEU A 111 -31.15 -10.82 6.34
CA LEU A 111 -30.23 -10.76 7.47
C LEU A 111 -30.87 -11.50 8.64
N ASN A 112 -30.12 -12.42 9.24
CA ASN A 112 -30.54 -13.15 10.43
C ASN A 112 -30.36 -12.22 11.62
N VAL A 113 -31.35 -11.35 11.85
CA VAL A 113 -31.39 -10.39 12.95
C VAL A 113 -32.02 -11.08 14.16
N ARG A 114 -31.40 -10.95 15.34
CA ARG A 114 -32.03 -11.43 16.58
C ARG A 114 -33.23 -10.53 16.88
N PRO A 115 -34.36 -11.05 17.38
CA PRO A 115 -35.44 -10.22 17.88
C PRO A 115 -34.88 -9.21 18.91
N GLY A 116 -34.99 -7.92 18.63
CA GLY A 116 -34.52 -6.83 19.51
C GLY A 116 -33.12 -6.26 19.23
N SER A 117 -32.34 -6.78 18.26
CA SER A 117 -31.11 -6.12 17.81
C SER A 117 -31.39 -5.20 16.62
N SER A 118 -30.88 -3.97 16.64
CA SER A 118 -30.81 -3.13 15.44
C SER A 118 -29.96 -3.79 14.35
N ASP A 119 -30.09 -3.33 13.11
CA ASP A 119 -29.14 -3.59 12.00
C ASP A 119 -27.75 -2.94 12.28
N SER A 120 -27.17 -3.24 13.45
CA SER A 120 -25.92 -2.66 13.93
C SER A 120 -24.72 -3.43 13.41
N ASP A 121 -23.65 -2.67 13.19
CA ASP A 121 -22.32 -3.15 12.80
C ASP A 121 -21.64 -3.82 14.03
N ASP A 122 -22.15 -4.98 14.45
CA ASP A 122 -21.73 -5.73 15.66
C ASP A 122 -21.37 -7.21 15.38
N ILE A 123 -21.13 -7.99 16.45
CA ILE A 123 -20.96 -9.46 16.44
C ILE A 123 -22.01 -10.13 17.31
N ASN A 124 -22.32 -11.40 17.03
CA ASN A 124 -23.11 -12.23 17.94
C ASN A 124 -22.25 -12.68 19.15
N PRO A 125 -22.52 -12.23 20.39
CA PRO A 125 -21.72 -12.59 21.56
C PRO A 125 -21.77 -14.09 21.90
N GLU A 126 -22.87 -14.79 21.60
CA GLU A 126 -23.02 -16.22 21.86
C GLU A 126 -22.29 -17.12 20.86
N ALA A 127 -21.74 -16.50 19.81
CA ALA A 127 -20.93 -17.17 18.80
C ALA A 127 -19.58 -16.49 18.63
N LYS A 128 -19.07 -15.87 19.71
CA LYS A 128 -17.82 -15.11 19.70
C LYS A 128 -16.68 -15.85 18.98
N ASP A 129 -16.52 -17.15 19.22
CA ASP A 129 -15.46 -17.96 18.60
C ASP A 129 -15.57 -18.01 17.07
N PHE A 130 -16.78 -18.06 16.51
CA PHE A 130 -17.02 -18.00 15.06
C PHE A 130 -16.56 -16.65 14.48
N TYR A 131 -16.86 -15.55 15.17
CA TYR A 131 -16.54 -14.20 14.69
C TYR A 131 -15.08 -13.83 14.93
N ASP A 132 -14.52 -14.17 16.07
CA ASP A 132 -13.16 -13.78 16.43
C ASP A 132 -12.12 -14.70 15.78
N ALA A 133 -12.32 -16.02 15.81
CA ALA A 133 -11.39 -17.03 15.28
C ALA A 133 -12.09 -18.05 14.36
N PRO A 134 -12.62 -17.62 13.19
CA PRO A 134 -13.32 -18.53 12.27
C PRO A 134 -12.39 -19.63 11.76
N SER A 135 -12.97 -20.75 11.34
CA SER A 135 -12.29 -21.78 10.58
C SER A 135 -12.72 -21.73 9.12
N PHE A 136 -11.75 -21.80 8.21
CA PHE A 136 -11.97 -21.77 6.77
C PHE A 136 -12.59 -23.07 6.27
N CYS A 137 -13.70 -22.95 5.56
CA CYS A 137 -14.37 -24.03 4.86
C CYS A 137 -15.01 -23.50 3.58
N ALA A 138 -14.55 -23.97 2.42
CA ALA A 138 -15.03 -23.56 1.10
C ALA A 138 -15.86 -24.65 0.39
N THR A 139 -16.01 -25.82 1.00
CA THR A 139 -16.70 -27.00 0.46
C THR A 139 -18.22 -26.95 0.70
N TYR A 140 -18.88 -25.93 0.15
CA TYR A 140 -20.33 -25.71 0.24
C TYR A 140 -20.93 -25.24 -1.09
N VAL A 141 -22.21 -25.54 -1.33
CA VAL A 141 -22.97 -24.94 -2.43
C VAL A 141 -23.14 -23.42 -2.20
N PRO A 142 -22.81 -22.55 -3.18
CA PRO A 142 -22.72 -22.85 -4.61
C PRO A 142 -21.31 -23.03 -5.22
N PHE A 143 -20.25 -23.24 -4.42
CA PHE A 143 -18.90 -23.44 -4.98
C PHE A 143 -18.83 -24.68 -5.86
N LYS A 144 -18.48 -24.54 -7.14
CA LYS A 144 -18.29 -25.65 -8.07
C LYS A 144 -16.89 -26.25 -7.91
N PRO A 145 -16.74 -27.60 -7.97
CA PRO A 145 -17.73 -28.57 -8.45
C PRO A 145 -18.54 -29.24 -7.32
N MET A 146 -18.89 -28.54 -6.24
CA MET A 146 -19.71 -29.15 -5.18
C MET A 146 -21.08 -29.60 -5.72
N PRO A 147 -21.50 -30.83 -5.42
CA PRO A 147 -22.81 -31.35 -5.82
C PRO A 147 -23.96 -30.58 -5.20
N SER A 148 -25.08 -30.47 -5.92
CA SER A 148 -26.28 -29.81 -5.44
C SER A 148 -26.78 -30.44 -4.12
N GLY A 149 -27.11 -29.59 -3.15
CA GLY A 149 -27.59 -30.02 -1.82
C GLY A 149 -26.48 -30.45 -0.85
N GLU A 150 -25.21 -30.44 -1.25
CA GLU A 150 -24.10 -30.80 -0.37
C GLU A 150 -23.48 -29.56 0.29
N ASN A 151 -23.46 -29.54 1.62
CA ASN A 151 -22.80 -28.50 2.40
C ASN A 151 -22.07 -29.10 3.60
N THR A 152 -20.77 -29.33 3.42
CA THR A 152 -19.90 -29.85 4.49
C THR A 152 -19.53 -28.77 5.52
N CYS A 153 -19.75 -27.50 5.18
CA CYS A 153 -19.50 -26.33 6.01
C CYS A 153 -20.73 -25.88 6.82
N ARG A 154 -21.83 -26.67 6.85
CA ARG A 154 -23.14 -26.27 7.39
C ARG A 154 -23.13 -25.77 8.83
N ASP A 155 -22.27 -26.32 9.69
CA ASP A 155 -22.21 -25.97 11.12
C ASP A 155 -20.76 -25.86 11.59
N LEU A 156 -20.16 -24.68 11.47
CA LEU A 156 -18.78 -24.42 11.87
C LEU A 156 -18.62 -24.30 13.40
N LYS A 157 -19.71 -24.07 14.14
CA LYS A 157 -19.71 -23.95 15.61
C LYS A 157 -19.77 -25.30 16.31
N GLY A 158 -20.70 -26.16 15.93
CA GLY A 158 -21.07 -27.35 16.70
C GLY A 158 -20.10 -28.52 16.61
N LYS A 159 -19.10 -28.48 15.71
CA LYS A 159 -18.15 -29.59 15.43
C LYS A 159 -18.83 -30.95 15.25
N SER A 160 -20.13 -30.96 14.99
CA SER A 160 -20.97 -32.15 14.99
C SER A 160 -20.60 -33.01 13.78
N GLY A 161 -20.24 -34.27 13.99
CA GLY A 161 -19.89 -35.16 12.88
C GLY A 161 -21.08 -35.37 11.93
N VAL A 162 -20.82 -35.61 10.65
CA VAL A 162 -21.88 -36.04 9.72
C VAL A 162 -22.14 -37.51 10.00
N LYS A 163 -23.32 -37.82 10.56
CA LYS A 163 -23.75 -39.21 10.79
C LYS A 163 -24.10 -39.85 9.45
N LEU A 164 -23.44 -40.97 9.12
CA LEU A 164 -23.74 -41.71 7.91
C LEU A 164 -25.09 -42.43 8.05
N PHE A 165 -25.88 -42.47 6.98
CA PHE A 165 -27.16 -43.17 6.97
C PHE A 165 -26.95 -44.67 7.26
N ASN A 166 -27.64 -45.19 8.26
CA ASN A 166 -27.71 -46.63 8.51
C ASN A 166 -28.90 -47.20 7.74
N ALA A 167 -28.69 -48.33 7.05
CA ALA A 167 -29.80 -49.04 6.42
C ALA A 167 -30.87 -49.37 7.48
N PRO A 168 -32.16 -49.13 7.20
CA PRO A 168 -33.22 -49.45 8.15
C PRO A 168 -33.19 -50.95 8.50
N GLY A 169 -33.47 -51.28 9.76
CA GLY A 169 -33.53 -52.66 10.22
C GLY A 169 -34.49 -53.49 9.36
N ILE A 170 -34.05 -54.68 8.97
CA ILE A 170 -34.80 -55.57 8.07
C ILE A 170 -36.09 -56.02 8.76
N MET A 171 -37.25 -55.54 8.29
CA MET A 171 -38.54 -56.17 8.64
C MET A 171 -38.74 -57.40 7.77
N ALA A 172 -38.97 -58.55 8.39
CA ALA A 172 -38.94 -59.90 7.81
C ALA A 172 -39.92 -60.20 6.64
N GLY A 173 -40.66 -59.21 6.13
CA GLY A 173 -41.64 -59.36 5.04
C GLY A 173 -41.32 -58.68 3.70
N PHE A 174 -40.26 -57.88 3.57
CA PHE A 174 -39.99 -57.04 2.38
C PHE A 174 -38.58 -57.21 1.79
N GLN A 175 -38.10 -58.46 1.64
CA GLN A 175 -36.73 -58.80 1.20
C GLN A 175 -36.27 -58.09 -0.09
N ILE A 176 -37.15 -57.95 -1.09
CA ILE A 176 -36.80 -57.34 -2.39
C ILE A 176 -36.62 -55.81 -2.28
N PHE A 177 -37.41 -55.15 -1.43
CA PHE A 177 -37.33 -53.71 -1.21
C PHE A 177 -36.16 -53.36 -0.28
N SER A 178 -35.88 -54.21 0.72
CA SER A 178 -34.74 -54.05 1.62
C SER A 178 -33.39 -54.24 0.92
N HIS A 179 -33.26 -55.16 -0.04
CA HIS A 179 -32.03 -55.31 -0.82
C HIS A 179 -31.73 -54.09 -1.70
N LYS A 180 -32.76 -53.49 -2.32
CA LYS A 180 -32.61 -52.27 -3.12
C LYS A 180 -32.29 -51.04 -2.27
N ILE A 181 -32.90 -50.90 -1.09
CA ILE A 181 -32.57 -49.81 -0.15
C ILE A 181 -31.15 -49.98 0.40
N ALA A 182 -30.75 -51.21 0.75
CA ALA A 182 -29.40 -51.49 1.22
C ALA A 182 -28.35 -51.19 0.14
N SER A 183 -28.57 -51.59 -1.12
CA SER A 183 -27.63 -51.30 -2.21
C SER A 183 -27.49 -49.80 -2.49
N VAL A 184 -28.61 -49.06 -2.49
CA VAL A 184 -28.60 -47.59 -2.66
C VAL A 184 -27.90 -46.90 -1.47
N THR A 185 -28.16 -47.38 -0.24
CA THR A 185 -27.49 -46.87 0.96
C THR A 185 -25.98 -47.10 0.90
N GLU A 186 -25.52 -48.27 0.42
CA GLU A 186 -24.09 -48.55 0.25
C GLU A 186 -23.46 -47.73 -0.88
N THR A 187 -24.15 -47.49 -2.00
CA THR A 187 -23.67 -46.58 -3.05
C THR A 187 -23.56 -45.13 -2.55
N MET A 188 -24.54 -44.65 -1.77
CA MET A 188 -24.50 -43.32 -1.15
C MET A 188 -23.37 -43.20 -0.13
N LYS A 189 -23.16 -44.22 0.73
CA LYS A 189 -22.02 -44.27 1.65
C LYS A 189 -20.69 -44.26 0.92
N ALA A 190 -20.56 -45.01 -0.18
CA ALA A 190 -19.34 -45.03 -0.98
C ALA A 190 -19.04 -43.66 -1.59
N ALA A 191 -20.04 -42.97 -2.15
CA ALA A 191 -19.88 -41.63 -2.70
C ALA A 191 -19.55 -40.58 -1.63
N ILE A 192 -20.21 -40.63 -0.46
CA ILE A 192 -19.91 -39.74 0.67
C ILE A 192 -18.50 -39.99 1.21
N LYS A 193 -18.07 -41.26 1.29
CA LYS A 193 -16.73 -41.65 1.73
C LYS A 193 -15.66 -41.19 0.74
N GLU A 194 -15.89 -41.36 -0.56
CA GLU A 194 -14.99 -40.87 -1.60
C GLU A 194 -14.81 -39.35 -1.50
N ARG A 195 -15.88 -38.60 -1.29
CA ARG A 195 -15.81 -37.14 -1.12
C ARG A 195 -15.18 -36.69 0.19
N CYS A 196 -15.44 -37.43 1.28
CA CYS A 196 -14.84 -37.19 2.59
C CYS A 196 -13.31 -37.13 2.53
N VAL A 197 -12.70 -37.98 1.69
CA VAL A 197 -11.25 -38.03 1.50
C VAL A 197 -10.68 -36.72 0.96
N TYR A 198 -11.46 -35.96 0.18
CA TYR A 198 -11.00 -34.74 -0.48
C TYR A 198 -11.37 -33.44 0.26
N PHE A 199 -12.30 -33.44 1.20
CA PHE A 199 -12.81 -32.18 1.79
C PHE A 199 -11.73 -31.37 2.51
N GLY A 200 -11.04 -31.98 3.48
CA GLY A 200 -9.94 -31.32 4.17
C GLY A 200 -8.81 -30.91 3.23
N ALA A 201 -8.56 -31.72 2.19
CA ALA A 201 -7.55 -31.46 1.18
C ALA A 201 -7.87 -30.23 0.32
N TYR A 202 -9.13 -30.04 -0.10
CA TYR A 202 -9.54 -28.84 -0.82
C TYR A 202 -9.47 -27.58 0.04
N ASN A 203 -9.93 -27.65 1.30
CA ASN A 203 -9.84 -26.52 2.22
C ASN A 203 -8.38 -26.11 2.49
N TYR A 204 -7.48 -27.09 2.71
CA TYR A 204 -6.05 -26.84 2.86
C TYR A 204 -5.45 -26.23 1.59
N LYS A 205 -5.70 -26.84 0.43
CA LYS A 205 -5.13 -26.40 -0.85
C LYS A 205 -5.52 -24.95 -1.15
N LEU A 206 -6.81 -24.64 -1.08
CA LEU A 206 -7.31 -23.31 -1.43
C LEU A 206 -6.79 -22.24 -0.46
N LEU A 207 -6.86 -22.50 0.85
CA LEU A 207 -6.33 -21.57 1.85
C LEU A 207 -4.81 -21.41 1.75
N GLY A 208 -4.10 -22.52 1.50
CA GLY A 208 -2.66 -22.54 1.25
C GLY A 208 -2.28 -21.70 0.04
N GLN A 209 -3.01 -21.82 -1.07
CA GLN A 209 -2.80 -20.97 -2.26
C GLN A 209 -2.96 -19.48 -1.91
N TYR A 210 -3.99 -19.10 -1.16
CA TYR A 210 -4.20 -17.70 -0.77
C TYR A 210 -3.08 -17.17 0.13
N VAL A 211 -2.67 -17.95 1.15
CA VAL A 211 -1.61 -17.57 2.09
C VAL A 211 -0.26 -17.47 1.39
N VAL A 212 0.09 -18.45 0.55
CA VAL A 212 1.37 -18.45 -0.17
C VAL A 212 1.40 -17.32 -1.21
N ALA A 213 0.31 -17.09 -1.95
CA ALA A 213 0.21 -15.97 -2.89
C ALA A 213 0.38 -14.62 -2.19
N PHE A 214 -0.25 -14.43 -1.03
CA PHE A 214 -0.04 -13.24 -0.21
C PHE A 214 1.43 -13.08 0.20
N ASN A 215 2.05 -14.14 0.75
CA ASN A 215 3.43 -14.09 1.23
C ASN A 215 4.42 -13.73 0.12
N ILE A 216 4.23 -14.26 -1.09
CA ILE A 216 5.07 -13.89 -2.25
C ILE A 216 4.78 -12.46 -2.69
N ASP A 217 3.50 -12.06 -2.78
CA ASP A 217 3.18 -10.71 -3.24
C ASP A 217 3.71 -9.60 -2.33
N GLN A 218 3.45 -9.73 -1.03
CA GLN A 218 3.97 -8.77 -0.04
C GLN A 218 5.50 -8.80 0.00
N GLY A 219 6.13 -9.97 -0.18
CA GLY A 219 7.59 -10.13 -0.14
C GLY A 219 8.27 -9.42 -1.29
N ASP A 220 7.80 -9.61 -2.53
CA ASP A 220 8.31 -8.91 -3.71
C ASP A 220 8.15 -7.39 -3.58
N ARG A 221 6.99 -6.92 -3.09
CA ARG A 221 6.73 -5.49 -2.86
C ARG A 221 7.61 -4.92 -1.74
N MET A 222 7.88 -5.69 -0.68
CA MET A 222 8.81 -5.30 0.38
C MET A 222 10.24 -5.16 -0.13
N LEU A 223 10.69 -6.09 -0.98
CA LEU A 223 12.00 -6.01 -1.64
C LEU A 223 12.09 -4.78 -2.55
N LEU A 224 11.01 -4.42 -3.25
CA LEU A 224 10.95 -3.20 -4.05
C LEU A 224 11.03 -1.93 -3.19
N ILE A 225 10.30 -1.88 -2.06
CA ILE A 225 10.40 -0.80 -1.07
C ILE A 225 11.83 -0.71 -0.52
N ALA A 226 12.47 -1.85 -0.26
CA ALA A 226 13.86 -1.89 0.17
C ALA A 226 14.79 -1.30 -0.88
N ALA A 227 14.68 -1.70 -2.15
CA ALA A 227 15.48 -1.14 -3.24
C ALA A 227 15.31 0.39 -3.38
N LEU A 228 14.07 0.88 -3.39
CA LEU A 228 13.76 2.31 -3.50
C LEU A 228 14.30 3.10 -2.29
N SER A 229 13.98 2.66 -1.07
CA SER A 229 14.37 3.38 0.16
C SER A 229 15.88 3.42 0.36
N ARG A 230 16.61 2.37 -0.02
CA ARG A 230 18.08 2.32 0.07
C ARG A 230 18.74 3.22 -0.97
N SER A 231 18.20 3.27 -2.20
CA SER A 231 18.67 4.22 -3.22
C SER A 231 18.51 5.69 -2.79
N MET A 232 17.46 5.99 -2.02
CA MET A 232 17.20 7.29 -1.43
C MET A 232 18.12 7.63 -0.25
N SER A 233 18.75 6.63 0.35
CA SER A 233 19.47 6.74 1.63
C SER A 233 20.94 6.31 1.50
N LYS A 234 21.46 6.29 0.27
CA LYS A 234 22.79 5.77 -0.06
C LYS A 234 23.90 6.58 0.60
N ASN A 235 23.82 7.91 0.52
CA ASN A 235 24.75 8.83 1.16
C ASN A 235 24.08 10.20 1.40
N THR A 236 24.78 11.07 2.11
CA THR A 236 24.32 12.42 2.46
C THR A 236 24.46 13.44 1.35
N GLU A 237 25.11 13.14 0.22
CA GLU A 237 25.37 14.11 -0.85
C GLU A 237 24.53 13.89 -2.11
N ASP A 238 23.95 12.70 -2.26
CA ASP A 238 23.24 12.27 -3.46
C ASP A 238 22.24 11.13 -3.16
N PHE A 239 21.26 11.01 -4.05
CA PHE A 239 20.35 9.89 -4.14
C PHE A 239 19.77 9.80 -5.56
N TYR A 240 19.10 8.68 -5.87
CA TYR A 240 18.51 8.46 -7.18
C TYR A 240 17.02 8.76 -7.19
N ASP A 241 16.52 9.31 -8.29
CA ASP A 241 15.08 9.44 -8.53
C ASP A 241 14.46 8.18 -9.18
N LEU A 242 13.16 8.20 -9.43
CA LEU A 242 12.44 7.09 -10.09
C LEU A 242 12.88 6.83 -11.53
N ASP A 243 13.59 7.76 -12.16
CA ASP A 243 14.16 7.58 -13.50
C ASP A 243 15.57 6.97 -13.42
N GLY A 244 16.08 6.75 -12.21
CA GLY A 244 17.39 6.18 -11.93
C GLY A 244 18.53 7.19 -12.10
N ASP A 245 18.22 8.48 -12.18
CA ASP A 245 19.21 9.54 -12.40
C ASP A 245 19.66 10.15 -11.07
N SER A 246 20.90 10.66 -11.03
CA SER A 246 21.46 11.32 -9.84
C SER A 246 20.74 12.65 -9.57
N VAL A 247 20.15 12.77 -8.39
CA VAL A 247 19.47 14.00 -7.98
C VAL A 247 20.48 15.11 -7.72
N ARG A 248 21.69 14.79 -7.25
CA ARG A 248 22.79 15.75 -7.14
C ARG A 248 23.07 16.46 -8.45
N THR A 249 23.18 15.71 -9.55
CA THR A 249 23.39 16.31 -10.88
C THR A 249 22.25 17.26 -11.26
N GLY A 250 21.01 16.88 -10.96
CA GLY A 250 19.85 17.75 -11.19
C GLY A 250 19.83 19.02 -10.32
N ILE A 251 20.24 18.92 -9.05
CA ILE A 251 20.38 20.06 -8.14
C ILE A 251 21.47 21.02 -8.66
N GLU A 252 22.63 20.50 -9.02
CA GLU A 252 23.75 21.30 -9.55
C GLU A 252 23.38 22.00 -10.86
N ALA A 253 22.69 21.29 -11.77
CA ALA A 253 22.20 21.87 -13.02
C ALA A 253 21.15 22.96 -12.77
N THR A 254 20.19 22.70 -11.86
CA THR A 254 19.16 23.68 -11.50
C THR A 254 19.78 24.95 -10.93
N LEU A 255 20.77 24.81 -10.04
CA LEU A 255 21.47 25.95 -9.46
C LEU A 255 22.24 26.73 -10.53
N LYS A 256 23.09 26.07 -11.32
CA LYS A 256 23.94 26.73 -12.32
C LYS A 256 23.14 27.41 -13.43
N ASN A 257 21.99 26.86 -13.83
CA ASN A 257 21.13 27.44 -14.86
C ASN A 257 20.40 28.71 -14.41
N ASN A 258 20.27 28.95 -13.10
CA ASN A 258 19.60 30.13 -12.55
C ASN A 258 20.57 31.22 -12.07
N LEU A 259 21.87 30.91 -12.02
CA LEU A 259 22.91 31.87 -11.64
C LEU A 259 23.24 32.86 -12.74
N THR A 260 23.65 34.07 -12.32
CA THR A 260 24.28 35.03 -13.25
C THR A 260 25.66 34.55 -13.69
N THR A 261 26.10 34.97 -14.89
CA THR A 261 27.46 34.68 -15.41
C THR A 261 28.57 35.14 -14.48
N ALA A 262 28.38 36.24 -13.74
CA ALA A 262 29.34 36.75 -12.76
C ALA A 262 29.54 35.80 -11.55
N GLN A 263 28.56 34.95 -11.25
CA GLN A 263 28.58 34.01 -10.13
C GLN A 263 28.90 32.58 -10.54
N ASN A 264 28.62 32.22 -11.79
CA ASN A 264 28.93 30.91 -12.35
C ASN A 264 30.41 30.87 -12.81
N ASN A 265 31.32 30.84 -11.84
CA ASN A 265 32.76 30.80 -12.04
C ASN A 265 33.41 29.67 -11.21
N ASP A 266 34.71 29.43 -11.41
CA ASP A 266 35.46 28.36 -10.72
C ASP A 266 35.50 28.49 -9.19
N LYS A 267 35.05 29.62 -8.63
CA LYS A 267 34.98 29.87 -7.19
C LYS A 267 33.62 29.48 -6.58
N LEU A 268 32.66 29.03 -7.39
CA LEU A 268 31.37 28.51 -6.90
C LEU A 268 31.58 27.18 -6.19
N LYS A 269 31.26 27.14 -4.89
CA LYS A 269 31.24 25.91 -4.09
C LYS A 269 29.80 25.55 -3.74
N ILE A 270 29.40 24.32 -4.02
CA ILE A 270 28.06 23.80 -3.74
C ILE A 270 28.20 22.65 -2.74
N LYS A 271 27.41 22.67 -1.67
CA LYS A 271 27.21 21.57 -0.72
C LYS A 271 25.75 21.13 -0.78
N ILE A 272 25.53 19.82 -0.77
CA ILE A 272 24.21 19.20 -0.78
C ILE A 272 24.10 18.30 0.44
N TYR A 273 22.92 18.27 1.05
CA TYR A 273 22.63 17.40 2.17
C TYR A 273 21.30 16.66 1.99
N ASN A 274 21.37 15.36 1.77
CA ASN A 274 20.25 14.42 1.79
C ASN A 274 20.11 13.86 3.21
N SER A 275 19.07 14.27 3.92
CA SER A 275 18.89 13.89 5.31
C SER A 275 18.61 12.40 5.52
N LEU A 276 18.09 11.68 4.53
CA LEU A 276 17.82 10.25 4.65
C LEU A 276 19.09 9.41 4.52
N GLY A 277 20.15 9.97 3.94
CA GLY A 277 21.48 9.36 3.90
C GLY A 277 22.31 9.57 5.16
N ALA A 278 21.80 10.32 6.14
CA ALA A 278 22.48 10.59 7.39
C ALA A 278 22.49 9.40 8.35
N ASP A 279 23.53 9.32 9.17
CA ASP A 279 23.71 8.24 10.14
C ASP A 279 22.52 8.13 11.11
N GLY A 280 22.07 6.90 11.33
CA GLY A 280 20.89 6.61 12.17
C GLY A 280 19.56 6.61 11.41
N CYS A 281 19.51 7.17 10.19
CA CYS A 281 18.38 7.07 9.26
C CYS A 281 18.73 6.32 7.98
N ASN A 282 20.02 6.23 7.67
CA ASN A 282 20.59 5.56 6.51
C ASN A 282 20.67 4.02 6.65
N ASN A 283 21.17 3.42 5.58
CA ASN A 283 21.10 2.02 5.16
C ASN A 283 21.17 0.94 6.29
N PRO A 284 20.33 -0.12 6.23
CA PRO A 284 20.46 -1.32 7.05
C PRO A 284 21.65 -2.21 6.64
N SER A 285 21.94 -3.20 7.47
CA SER A 285 23.03 -4.18 7.35
C SER A 285 22.90 -5.18 6.19
N THR A 286 21.71 -5.34 5.56
CA THR A 286 21.45 -6.37 4.52
C THR A 286 20.62 -5.84 3.35
N ASP A 287 20.70 -6.56 2.22
CA ASP A 287 20.04 -6.16 0.97
C ASP A 287 18.52 -6.33 0.92
N GLU A 288 17.97 -7.09 1.86
CA GLU A 288 16.55 -7.46 1.93
C GLU A 288 15.73 -6.50 2.82
N MET A 289 16.39 -5.65 3.61
CA MET A 289 15.71 -4.72 4.54
C MET A 289 15.64 -3.31 3.97
N PRO A 290 14.58 -2.53 4.27
CA PRO A 290 14.49 -1.13 3.89
C PRO A 290 15.42 -0.24 4.73
N ALA A 291 15.67 0.99 4.24
CA ALA A 291 16.41 2.01 4.98
C ALA A 291 15.84 2.23 6.40
N LYS A 292 16.67 2.54 7.42
CA LYS A 292 16.26 2.61 8.84
C LYS A 292 15.14 3.60 9.16
N TRP A 293 14.87 4.56 8.26
CA TRP A 293 13.72 5.45 8.37
C TRP A 293 12.37 4.77 8.04
N LEU A 294 12.39 3.54 7.51
CA LEU A 294 11.26 2.65 7.29
C LEU A 294 11.46 1.36 8.08
N VAL A 295 10.42 0.93 8.78
CA VAL A 295 10.49 -0.23 9.66
C VAL A 295 9.42 -1.24 9.23
N PRO A 296 9.79 -2.48 8.85
CA PRO A 296 8.82 -3.51 8.50
C PRO A 296 7.89 -3.87 9.67
N ILE A 297 6.59 -3.97 9.40
CA ILE A 297 5.57 -4.42 10.34
C ILE A 297 5.36 -5.91 10.13
N ARG A 298 6.15 -6.75 10.80
CA ARG A 298 6.01 -8.23 10.76
C ARG A 298 4.94 -8.69 11.75
N ILE A 299 4.02 -9.55 11.31
CA ILE A 299 2.87 -10.02 12.10
C ILE A 299 2.77 -11.55 12.11
N SER A 300 2.11 -12.14 13.12
CA SER A 300 1.87 -13.60 13.20
C SER A 300 0.38 -13.93 13.13
N PRO A 301 -0.20 -14.01 11.92
CA PRO A 301 -1.55 -14.51 11.78
C PRO A 301 -1.65 -16.02 12.06
N ALA A 302 -2.86 -16.47 12.40
CA ALA A 302 -3.25 -17.87 12.48
C ALA A 302 -4.39 -18.12 11.48
N PHE A 303 -4.25 -19.17 10.69
CA PHE A 303 -5.24 -19.58 9.70
C PHE A 303 -5.71 -20.99 10.03
N ASN A 304 -6.96 -21.12 10.46
CA ASN A 304 -7.58 -22.41 10.75
C ASN A 304 -8.42 -22.86 9.57
N TYR A 305 -8.46 -24.17 9.30
CA TYR A 305 -9.33 -24.77 8.29
C TYR A 305 -10.04 -25.99 8.85
N ILE A 306 -11.16 -26.35 8.23
CA ILE A 306 -11.91 -27.55 8.57
C ILE A 306 -11.36 -28.75 7.79
N ASP A 307 -10.84 -29.72 8.54
CA ASP A 307 -10.46 -31.05 8.06
C ASP A 307 -11.55 -32.08 8.41
N THR A 308 -11.50 -33.23 7.75
CA THR A 308 -12.39 -34.36 7.98
C THR A 308 -11.61 -35.65 8.16
N LYS A 309 -12.02 -36.45 9.15
CA LYS A 309 -11.57 -37.83 9.33
C LYS A 309 -12.71 -38.76 8.95
N CYS A 310 -12.44 -39.64 7.99
CA CYS A 310 -13.45 -40.51 7.41
C CYS A 310 -13.51 -41.85 8.16
N ASP A 311 -14.40 -41.97 9.16
CA ASP A 311 -14.65 -43.24 9.86
C ASP A 311 -15.77 -44.03 9.14
N PRO A 312 -15.73 -45.39 9.14
CA PRO A 312 -16.83 -46.22 8.65
C PRO A 312 -18.23 -45.90 9.21
N LYS A 313 -18.34 -45.27 10.38
CA LYS A 313 -19.62 -44.97 11.06
C LYS A 313 -19.98 -43.48 11.05
N GLU A 314 -19.02 -42.59 10.99
CA GLU A 314 -19.23 -41.13 11.04
C GLU A 314 -18.11 -40.36 10.35
N ILE A 315 -18.40 -39.16 9.86
CA ILE A 315 -17.37 -38.23 9.39
C ILE A 315 -17.12 -37.23 10.50
N GLN A 316 -15.95 -37.31 11.13
CA GLN A 316 -15.55 -36.39 12.19
C GLN A 316 -14.93 -35.15 11.58
N ARG A 317 -15.32 -33.97 12.07
CA ARG A 317 -14.76 -32.68 11.65
C ARG A 317 -13.69 -32.24 12.64
N ILE A 318 -12.50 -31.93 12.15
CA ILE A 318 -11.33 -31.60 12.96
C ILE A 318 -10.81 -30.23 12.52
N PRO A 319 -10.86 -29.19 13.37
CA PRO A 319 -10.21 -27.94 13.05
C PRO A 319 -8.69 -28.11 13.14
N LYS A 320 -7.97 -27.72 12.08
CA LYS A 320 -6.51 -27.73 12.01
C LYS A 320 -5.98 -26.33 11.65
N GLU A 321 -4.80 -25.97 12.15
CA GLU A 321 -4.09 -24.78 11.68
C GLU A 321 -3.37 -25.09 10.37
N LEU A 322 -3.35 -24.14 9.45
CA LEU A 322 -2.51 -24.19 8.26
C LEU A 322 -1.06 -23.92 8.67
N ALA A 323 -0.28 -24.98 8.81
CA ALA A 323 1.13 -24.89 9.15
C ALA A 323 1.99 -25.90 8.34
N GLN A 324 3.30 -25.70 8.38
CA GLN A 324 4.29 -26.52 7.69
C GLN A 324 4.32 -27.99 8.17
N PRO A 325 4.29 -28.29 9.49
CA PRO A 325 4.46 -29.66 9.97
C PRO A 325 3.39 -30.61 9.43
N LYS A 326 3.78 -31.86 9.17
CA LYS A 326 2.91 -32.88 8.57
C LYS A 326 1.69 -33.20 9.46
N GLU A 327 1.77 -32.93 10.75
CA GLU A 327 0.68 -33.04 11.72
C GLU A 327 -0.48 -32.08 11.41
N SER A 328 -0.17 -30.97 10.74
CA SER A 328 -1.13 -29.94 10.34
C SER A 328 -1.77 -30.21 8.98
N TRP A 329 -1.35 -31.28 8.28
CA TRP A 329 -1.93 -31.68 7.00
C TRP A 329 -3.29 -32.36 7.19
N PRO A 330 -4.14 -32.38 6.14
CA PRO A 330 -5.40 -33.12 6.15
C PRO A 330 -5.19 -34.59 6.47
N GLU A 331 -6.07 -35.18 7.29
CA GLU A 331 -5.87 -36.51 7.88
C GLU A 331 -5.73 -37.61 6.81
N GLU A 332 -6.58 -37.55 5.79
CA GLU A 332 -6.64 -38.51 4.69
C GLU A 332 -5.44 -38.37 3.73
N VAL A 333 -4.82 -37.19 3.67
CA VAL A 333 -3.60 -36.94 2.86
C VAL A 333 -2.35 -37.34 3.62
N LYS A 334 -2.28 -37.00 4.90
CA LYS A 334 -1.15 -37.30 5.80
C LYS A 334 -0.79 -38.79 5.78
N ASN A 335 -1.82 -39.64 5.77
CA ASN A 335 -1.71 -41.09 5.88
C ASN A 335 -1.68 -41.81 4.51
N ASN A 336 -1.84 -41.11 3.39
CA ASN A 336 -1.91 -41.70 2.05
C ASN A 336 -1.03 -40.95 1.02
N PRO A 337 0.22 -41.40 0.79
CA PRO A 337 1.10 -40.84 -0.25
C PRO A 337 0.54 -40.94 -1.68
N GLY A 338 -0.41 -41.84 -1.93
CA GLY A 338 -1.08 -42.00 -3.23
C GLY A 338 -2.25 -41.04 -3.45
N HIS A 339 -2.57 -40.17 -2.49
CA HIS A 339 -3.66 -39.21 -2.62
C HIS A 339 -3.39 -38.20 -3.75
N ALA A 340 -4.40 -37.87 -4.57
CA ALA A 340 -4.22 -37.01 -5.75
C ALA A 340 -3.63 -35.62 -5.42
N LEU A 341 -4.03 -35.06 -4.27
CA LEU A 341 -3.54 -33.76 -3.78
C LEU A 341 -2.28 -33.85 -2.89
N TYR A 342 -1.65 -35.02 -2.73
CA TYR A 342 -0.50 -35.18 -1.84
C TYR A 342 0.68 -34.27 -2.24
N LYS A 343 1.01 -34.24 -3.54
CA LYS A 343 2.13 -33.44 -4.07
C LYS A 343 1.86 -31.94 -3.93
N ASP A 344 0.64 -31.49 -4.25
CA ASP A 344 0.23 -30.10 -4.12
C ASP A 344 0.35 -29.63 -2.66
N ILE A 345 -0.15 -30.43 -1.72
CA ILE A 345 -0.10 -30.13 -0.29
C ILE A 345 1.35 -30.12 0.22
N GLN A 346 2.15 -31.11 -0.18
CA GLN A 346 3.58 -31.15 0.18
C GLN A 346 4.35 -29.93 -0.35
N MET A 347 4.05 -29.49 -1.57
CA MET A 347 4.67 -28.29 -2.14
C MET A 347 4.24 -27.04 -1.37
N LEU A 348 2.93 -26.85 -1.17
CA LEU A 348 2.38 -25.69 -0.44
C LEU A 348 2.87 -25.64 1.00
N SER A 349 2.98 -26.78 1.68
CA SER A 349 3.37 -26.84 3.10
C SER A 349 4.75 -26.24 3.35
N ASN A 350 5.63 -26.23 2.34
CA ASN A 350 6.96 -25.63 2.45
C ASN A 350 6.94 -24.10 2.43
N PHE A 351 5.80 -23.47 2.13
CA PHE A 351 5.65 -22.02 2.02
C PHE A 351 4.63 -21.41 2.99
N VAL A 352 3.91 -22.24 3.74
CA VAL A 352 2.98 -21.79 4.78
C VAL A 352 3.67 -21.69 6.14
N GLY A 353 3.15 -20.82 6.99
CA GLY A 353 3.73 -20.54 8.32
C GLY A 353 4.86 -19.52 8.27
N LEU A 354 5.48 -19.29 9.44
CA LEU A 354 6.58 -18.34 9.58
C LEU A 354 7.92 -19.00 9.22
N ARG A 355 8.78 -18.22 8.56
CA ARG A 355 10.17 -18.59 8.26
C ARG A 355 11.02 -18.51 9.53
N GLN A 356 12.15 -19.22 9.52
CA GLN A 356 13.05 -19.29 10.69
C GLN A 356 13.56 -17.91 11.12
N LYS A 357 13.91 -17.05 10.16
CA LYS A 357 14.36 -15.67 10.42
C LYS A 357 13.15 -14.73 10.43
N ILE A 358 13.03 -13.90 11.47
CA ILE A 358 11.93 -12.92 11.59
C ILE A 358 11.97 -11.87 10.46
N ASP A 359 13.17 -11.47 10.06
CA ASP A 359 13.40 -10.42 9.06
C ASP A 359 13.20 -10.90 7.61
N ASP A 360 12.92 -12.20 7.41
CA ASP A 360 12.69 -12.77 6.09
C ASP A 360 11.61 -11.97 5.34
N PRO A 361 11.89 -11.48 4.11
CA PRO A 361 10.94 -10.68 3.34
C PRO A 361 9.60 -11.37 3.12
N TYR A 362 9.56 -12.70 3.09
CA TYR A 362 8.36 -13.51 2.84
C TYR A 362 7.58 -13.90 4.10
N ASN A 363 7.99 -13.44 5.29
CA ASN A 363 7.13 -13.50 6.47
C ASN A 363 5.98 -12.50 6.36
N PHE A 364 4.82 -12.86 6.94
CA PHE A 364 3.64 -12.01 6.96
C PHE A 364 3.96 -10.58 7.42
N SER A 365 3.61 -9.61 6.59
CA SER A 365 3.82 -8.20 6.86
C SER A 365 2.62 -7.37 6.47
N LEU A 366 2.40 -6.28 7.21
CA LEU A 366 1.44 -5.23 6.86
C LEU A 366 2.11 -4.08 6.09
N GLY A 367 3.35 -4.27 5.65
CA GLY A 367 4.17 -3.25 4.99
C GLY A 367 5.17 -2.61 5.95
N VAL A 368 5.46 -1.32 5.74
CA VAL A 368 6.42 -0.53 6.51
C VAL A 368 5.75 0.64 7.23
N GLU A 369 6.31 1.01 8.38
CA GLU A 369 6.00 2.25 9.08
C GLU A 369 7.16 3.24 8.99
N LYS A 370 6.87 4.53 8.84
CA LYS A 370 7.89 5.58 8.78
C LYS A 370 8.30 6.01 10.19
N ASN A 371 9.60 5.98 10.46
CA ASN A 371 10.18 6.52 11.69
C ASN A 371 9.98 8.05 11.74
N PRO A 372 9.29 8.61 12.76
CA PRO A 372 9.10 10.04 12.89
C PRO A 372 10.40 10.81 13.14
N TRP A 373 11.36 10.19 13.81
CA TRP A 373 12.63 10.81 14.20
C TRP A 373 13.62 10.92 13.03
N CYS A 374 13.32 10.28 11.90
CA CYS A 374 14.00 10.48 10.63
C CYS A 374 13.18 11.41 9.73
N MET A 375 13.55 12.69 9.72
CA MET A 375 12.86 13.70 8.92
C MET A 375 13.46 13.73 7.50
N ALA A 376 12.67 13.44 6.48
CA ALA A 376 13.09 13.63 5.10
C ALA A 376 13.20 15.14 4.81
N TYR A 377 14.35 15.60 4.33
CA TYR A 377 14.59 16.94 3.80
C TYR A 377 15.85 16.95 2.94
N VAL A 378 15.97 17.98 2.10
CA VAL A 378 17.16 18.26 1.29
C VAL A 378 17.64 19.66 1.63
N GLY A 379 18.93 19.78 1.94
CA GLY A 379 19.65 21.03 2.12
C GLY A 379 20.55 21.32 0.92
N VAL A 380 20.60 22.58 0.49
CA VAL A 380 21.59 23.07 -0.49
C VAL A 380 22.24 24.33 0.07
N SER A 381 23.55 24.40 0.00
CA SER A 381 24.35 25.55 0.41
C SER A 381 25.31 25.91 -0.72
N ALA A 382 25.41 27.19 -1.06
CA ALA A 382 26.28 27.67 -2.11
C ALA A 382 27.07 28.90 -1.66
N THR A 383 28.36 28.90 -2.02
CA THR A 383 29.27 30.01 -1.79
C THR A 383 29.79 30.52 -3.12
N SER A 384 29.67 31.83 -3.37
CA SER A 384 30.18 32.46 -4.60
C SER A 384 30.98 33.73 -4.28
N GLN A 385 31.90 34.09 -5.18
CA GLN A 385 32.67 35.33 -5.12
C GLN A 385 32.50 36.10 -6.44
N PRO A 386 31.42 36.89 -6.60
CA PRO A 386 31.21 37.68 -7.81
C PRO A 386 32.25 38.80 -7.94
N THR A 387 32.61 39.11 -9.18
CA THR A 387 33.49 40.24 -9.50
C THR A 387 32.70 41.54 -9.49
N ILE A 388 33.05 42.46 -8.57
CA ILE A 388 32.38 43.76 -8.44
C ILE A 388 33.32 44.86 -9.00
N PRO A 389 32.96 45.58 -10.07
CA PRO A 389 33.88 46.44 -10.82
C PRO A 389 34.57 47.55 -10.04
N PHE A 390 33.89 48.18 -9.07
CA PHE A 390 34.40 49.35 -8.34
C PHE A 390 34.57 49.08 -6.84
N SER A 391 34.64 47.81 -6.40
CA SER A 391 34.74 47.45 -4.98
C SER A 391 36.11 47.82 -4.41
N PRO A 392 36.20 48.69 -3.39
CA PRO A 392 37.47 49.00 -2.72
C PRO A 392 37.97 47.84 -1.83
N PHE A 393 37.12 46.83 -1.56
CA PHE A 393 37.39 45.72 -0.66
C PHE A 393 37.75 44.41 -1.37
N GLY A 394 37.89 44.41 -2.71
CA GLY A 394 38.12 43.20 -3.49
C GLY A 394 36.87 42.32 -3.64
N SER A 395 37.06 41.00 -3.78
CA SER A 395 35.97 40.03 -3.97
C SER A 395 35.24 39.73 -2.66
N VAL A 396 33.93 39.98 -2.62
CA VAL A 396 33.06 39.65 -1.47
C VAL A 396 32.57 38.21 -1.58
N THR A 397 32.70 37.43 -0.52
CA THR A 397 32.13 36.07 -0.46
C THR A 397 30.65 36.15 -0.08
N LEU A 398 29.80 35.62 -0.94
CA LEU A 398 28.36 35.47 -0.70
C LEU A 398 28.07 34.03 -0.31
N HIS A 399 27.24 33.85 0.72
CA HIS A 399 26.73 32.56 1.18
C HIS A 399 25.21 32.55 1.09
N ALA A 400 24.66 31.45 0.58
CA ALA A 400 23.23 31.17 0.58
C ALA A 400 22.99 29.72 0.96
N ARG A 401 21.91 29.47 1.69
CA ARG A 401 21.49 28.12 2.09
C ARG A 401 19.98 28.02 2.10
N ALA A 402 19.47 26.83 1.78
CA ALA A 402 18.04 26.54 1.79
C ALA A 402 17.79 25.09 2.22
N TYR A 403 16.67 24.88 2.89
CA TYR A 403 16.20 23.56 3.27
C TYR A 403 14.73 23.41 2.88
N PHE A 404 14.43 22.30 2.21
CA PHE A 404 13.07 21.94 1.83
C PHE A 404 12.76 20.52 2.29
N LYS A 405 11.52 20.28 2.71
CA LYS A 405 11.08 18.96 3.16
C LYS A 405 9.80 18.48 2.50
N PRO A 406 9.71 17.18 2.16
CA PRO A 406 8.45 16.53 1.88
C PRO A 406 7.47 16.66 3.07
N PHE A 407 6.19 16.95 2.80
CA PHE A 407 5.14 17.07 3.84
C PHE A 407 3.75 16.71 3.30
N GLY A 408 2.78 16.49 4.19
CA GLY A 408 1.38 16.27 3.81
C GLY A 408 1.04 14.86 3.32
N GLY A 409 2.05 14.09 2.89
CA GLY A 409 1.89 12.69 2.50
C GLY A 409 1.94 11.71 3.68
N ARG A 410 1.51 10.49 3.40
CA ARG A 410 1.41 9.36 4.33
C ARG A 410 1.90 8.07 3.65
N ILE A 411 2.78 7.33 4.32
CA ILE A 411 3.30 6.04 3.82
C ILE A 411 2.44 4.88 4.31
N GLY A 412 1.91 4.99 5.52
CA GLY A 412 1.12 3.97 6.20
C GLY A 412 0.96 4.35 7.68
N PRO A 413 0.10 3.64 8.43
CA PRO A 413 -0.02 3.85 9.86
C PRO A 413 1.22 3.33 10.57
N TRP A 414 1.52 3.91 11.74
CA TRP A 414 2.29 3.17 12.73
C TRP A 414 1.48 1.99 13.21
N TYR A 415 2.14 0.91 13.59
CA TYR A 415 1.46 -0.22 14.19
C TYR A 415 0.89 0.16 15.56
N GLU A 416 1.64 0.93 16.35
CA GLU A 416 1.22 1.47 17.64
C GLU A 416 1.17 3.01 17.64
N ALA A 417 0.31 3.59 18.46
CA ALA A 417 0.01 5.03 18.42
C ALA A 417 1.18 5.94 18.85
N ASN A 418 2.15 5.41 19.60
CA ASN A 418 3.31 6.16 20.06
C ASN A 418 4.62 5.64 19.46
N TRP A 419 5.62 6.52 19.39
CA TRP A 419 6.99 6.21 19.02
C TRP A 419 7.97 6.94 19.94
N PRO A 420 8.42 6.32 21.03
CA PRO A 420 9.39 6.90 21.95
C PRO A 420 10.69 7.30 21.24
N SER A 421 11.27 8.43 21.62
CA SER A 421 12.58 8.84 21.10
C SER A 421 13.63 7.76 21.38
N GLY A 422 14.41 7.40 20.37
CA GLY A 422 15.40 6.33 20.45
C GLY A 422 14.86 4.92 20.15
N SER A 423 13.54 4.70 20.14
CA SER A 423 12.99 3.40 19.75
C SER A 423 13.18 3.13 18.25
N ASP A 424 13.44 1.87 17.92
CA ASP A 424 13.59 1.42 16.54
C ASP A 424 12.25 1.20 15.83
N LYS A 425 11.14 1.11 16.57
CA LYS A 425 9.80 0.87 16.04
C LYS A 425 8.70 1.54 16.87
N SER A 426 7.50 1.67 16.33
CA SER A 426 6.36 2.19 17.11
C SER A 426 6.11 1.28 18.33
N SER A 427 5.90 1.88 19.50
CA SER A 427 5.67 1.20 20.78
C SER A 427 4.93 2.11 21.78
N GLY A 428 3.93 1.56 22.45
CA GLY A 428 3.04 2.25 23.38
C GLY A 428 1.79 2.86 22.73
N GLY A 429 0.79 3.18 23.56
CA GLY A 429 -0.44 3.85 23.12
C GLY A 429 -1.49 2.93 22.45
N GLY A 430 -1.19 1.63 22.31
CA GLY A 430 -2.09 0.64 21.70
C GLY A 430 -2.02 0.62 20.17
N LYS A 431 -2.59 -0.42 19.56
CA LYS A 431 -2.57 -0.58 18.10
C LYS A 431 -3.43 0.49 17.41
N ILE A 432 -2.92 1.09 16.34
CA ILE A 432 -3.69 1.98 15.48
C ILE A 432 -4.79 1.20 14.75
N ASP A 433 -4.43 0.10 14.12
CA ASP A 433 -5.38 -0.88 13.60
C ASP A 433 -5.61 -1.94 14.68
N LYS A 434 -6.75 -1.89 15.37
CA LYS A 434 -7.07 -2.84 16.45
C LYS A 434 -7.36 -4.24 15.95
N ASN A 435 -7.69 -4.39 14.66
CA ASN A 435 -8.15 -5.65 14.08
C ASN A 435 -7.02 -6.47 13.46
N VAL A 436 -5.82 -5.92 13.29
CA VAL A 436 -4.71 -6.69 12.71
C VAL A 436 -4.03 -7.61 13.73
N PRO A 437 -3.42 -8.72 13.26
CA PRO A 437 -2.68 -9.65 14.11
C PRO A 437 -1.54 -9.01 14.92
N PRO A 438 -1.08 -9.65 16.00
CA PRO A 438 0.04 -9.15 16.79
C PRO A 438 1.33 -9.08 15.96
N ARG A 439 2.09 -8.00 16.18
CA ARG A 439 3.45 -7.83 15.69
C ARG A 439 4.37 -8.86 16.34
N ILE A 440 5.25 -9.47 15.55
CA ILE A 440 6.22 -10.45 16.03
C ILE A 440 7.43 -9.71 16.61
N ALA A 441 7.88 -10.12 17.79
CA ALA A 441 9.15 -9.72 18.37
C ALA A 441 10.21 -10.83 18.28
N ASP A 442 9.78 -12.10 18.39
CA ASP A 442 10.61 -13.30 18.25
C ASP A 442 9.71 -14.45 17.74
N THR A 443 10.19 -15.23 16.78
CA THR A 443 9.48 -16.38 16.20
C THR A 443 9.37 -17.56 17.18
N ALA A 444 10.17 -17.61 18.25
CA ALA A 444 10.09 -18.68 19.25
C ALA A 444 8.87 -18.56 20.19
N ASN A 445 8.28 -17.37 20.33
CA ASN A 445 7.20 -17.07 21.29
C ASN A 445 5.90 -16.68 20.59
N ILE A 446 5.52 -17.42 19.55
CA ILE A 446 4.24 -17.22 18.87
C ILE A 446 3.13 -17.75 19.80
N GLY A 447 2.16 -16.89 20.12
CA GLY A 447 1.01 -17.24 20.98
C GLY A 447 0.19 -18.41 20.44
N GLU A 448 -0.74 -18.91 21.25
CA GLU A 448 -1.51 -20.11 20.93
C GLU A 448 -2.24 -20.03 19.57
N VAL A 449 -2.39 -21.20 18.94
CA VAL A 449 -3.05 -21.39 17.63
C VAL A 449 -4.47 -20.83 17.57
N ARG A 450 -5.19 -20.88 18.69
CA ARG A 450 -6.58 -20.41 18.81
C ARG A 450 -6.71 -19.00 19.34
N ASP A 451 -5.59 -18.28 19.48
CA ASP A 451 -5.63 -16.89 19.93
C ASP A 451 -6.45 -16.06 18.93
N PRO A 452 -7.61 -15.50 19.35
CA PRO A 452 -8.46 -14.70 18.48
C PRO A 452 -7.77 -13.45 17.94
N THR A 453 -6.71 -12.98 18.62
CA THR A 453 -5.94 -11.83 18.15
C THR A 453 -5.09 -12.15 16.93
N ARG A 454 -4.83 -13.43 16.62
CA ARG A 454 -4.07 -13.87 15.45
C ARG A 454 -4.94 -14.07 14.20
N ALA A 455 -6.26 -14.11 14.31
CA ALA A 455 -7.12 -14.33 13.16
C ALA A 455 -7.04 -13.16 12.16
N ALA A 456 -6.88 -13.46 10.87
CA ALA A 456 -6.72 -12.44 9.84
C ALA A 456 -7.93 -11.49 9.78
N ASN A 457 -7.73 -10.20 10.01
CA ASN A 457 -8.76 -9.16 9.99
C ASN A 457 -8.09 -7.79 9.75
N PHE A 458 -8.87 -6.75 9.48
CA PHE A 458 -8.39 -5.38 9.29
C PHE A 458 -9.49 -4.35 9.60
N SER A 459 -9.09 -3.13 9.97
CA SER A 459 -10.01 -2.01 10.20
C SER A 459 -10.43 -1.36 8.88
N ARG A 460 -11.73 -1.06 8.74
CA ARG A 460 -12.34 -0.42 7.55
C ARG A 460 -12.39 1.11 7.66
N PHE A 461 -12.35 1.63 8.89
CA PHE A 461 -12.30 3.06 9.21
C PHE A 461 -11.49 3.27 10.50
N VAL A 462 -11.11 4.51 10.80
CA VAL A 462 -10.34 4.83 12.00
C VAL A 462 -11.17 4.53 13.25
N GLY A 463 -10.64 3.67 14.13
CA GLY A 463 -11.33 3.26 15.36
C GLY A 463 -12.29 2.09 15.20
N ASP A 464 -12.35 1.43 14.03
CA ASP A 464 -13.16 0.24 13.80
C ASP A 464 -12.80 -0.89 14.81
N LEU A 465 -13.80 -1.40 15.51
CA LEU A 465 -13.64 -2.44 16.53
C LEU A 465 -13.91 -3.85 16.00
N TYR A 466 -14.50 -3.95 14.81
CA TYR A 466 -14.98 -5.21 14.26
C TYR A 466 -14.25 -5.57 12.96
N GLY A 467 -14.05 -4.62 12.05
CA GLY A 467 -13.49 -4.93 10.74
C GLY A 467 -14.38 -5.91 9.99
N MET A 468 -13.75 -6.96 9.46
CA MET A 468 -14.39 -8.00 8.65
C MET A 468 -15.23 -9.00 9.46
N LYS A 469 -15.22 -8.93 10.79
CA LYS A 469 -16.11 -9.76 11.63
C LYS A 469 -17.48 -9.12 11.84
N SER A 470 -17.73 -7.93 11.30
CA SER A 470 -19.05 -7.32 11.33
C SER A 470 -20.12 -8.22 10.70
N ARG A 471 -21.28 -8.32 11.35
CA ARG A 471 -22.45 -9.03 10.80
C ARG A 471 -22.95 -8.42 9.50
N ASN A 472 -22.92 -7.10 9.37
CA ASN A 472 -23.34 -6.41 8.14
C ASN A 472 -22.41 -6.76 6.97
N VAL A 473 -21.10 -6.79 7.21
CA VAL A 473 -20.12 -7.15 6.18
C VAL A 473 -20.27 -8.61 5.75
N LEU A 474 -20.30 -9.53 6.72
CA LEU A 474 -20.51 -10.96 6.46
C LEU A 474 -21.83 -11.23 5.74
N TYR A 475 -22.90 -10.51 6.09
CA TYR A 475 -24.18 -10.61 5.41
C TYR A 475 -24.11 -10.17 3.94
N GLN A 476 -23.59 -8.97 3.67
CA GLN A 476 -23.58 -8.41 2.31
C GLN A 476 -22.71 -9.25 1.38
N TYR A 477 -21.49 -9.62 1.81
CA TYR A 477 -20.62 -10.48 1.00
C TYR A 477 -21.14 -11.92 0.90
N GLY A 478 -21.64 -12.50 1.99
CA GLY A 478 -22.25 -13.83 1.94
C GLY A 478 -23.42 -13.88 0.96
N LYS A 479 -24.31 -12.87 0.99
CA LYS A 479 -25.43 -12.76 0.04
C LYS A 479 -24.93 -12.66 -1.39
N ALA A 480 -23.89 -11.87 -1.63
CA ALA A 480 -23.32 -11.69 -2.96
C ALA A 480 -22.65 -12.97 -3.49
N ILE A 481 -21.90 -13.69 -2.65
CA ILE A 481 -21.29 -14.99 -3.01
C ILE A 481 -22.36 -15.99 -3.47
N PHE A 482 -23.46 -16.12 -2.72
CA PHE A 482 -24.54 -17.05 -3.09
C PHE A 482 -25.26 -16.66 -4.38
N ARG A 483 -25.34 -15.35 -4.69
CA ARG A 483 -25.97 -14.83 -5.91
C ARG A 483 -25.11 -14.92 -7.17
N LEU A 484 -23.83 -15.28 -7.03
CA LEU A 484 -23.02 -15.59 -8.20
C LEU A 484 -23.56 -16.83 -8.92
N ASP A 485 -24.21 -17.73 -8.21
CA ASP A 485 -24.92 -18.85 -8.81
C ASP A 485 -26.35 -18.45 -9.20
N PRO A 486 -26.65 -18.35 -10.51
CA PRO A 486 -27.99 -17.96 -10.98
C PRO A 486 -29.06 -18.98 -10.59
N ASP A 487 -28.68 -20.23 -10.33
CA ASP A 487 -29.59 -21.29 -9.92
C ASP A 487 -29.95 -21.24 -8.42
N TRP A 488 -29.33 -20.36 -7.62
CA TRP A 488 -29.55 -20.33 -6.17
C TRP A 488 -30.98 -19.88 -5.80
N ASP A 489 -31.86 -20.87 -5.57
CA ASP A 489 -33.12 -20.69 -4.86
C ASP A 489 -33.06 -21.26 -3.43
N GLY A 490 -33.53 -20.47 -2.47
CA GLY A 490 -33.29 -20.66 -1.03
C GLY A 490 -34.22 -21.69 -0.39
N GLY A 491 -34.14 -22.96 -0.82
CA GLY A 491 -34.92 -24.04 -0.22
C GLY A 491 -34.58 -24.29 1.26
N PRO A 492 -35.52 -24.79 2.08
CA PRO A 492 -35.37 -24.97 3.53
C PRO A 492 -34.19 -25.85 3.96
N ASP A 493 -33.70 -26.72 3.08
CA ASP A 493 -32.60 -27.66 3.34
C ASP A 493 -31.29 -27.33 2.58
N GLY A 494 -31.20 -26.18 1.90
CA GLY A 494 -30.13 -25.89 0.95
C GLY A 494 -30.28 -26.64 -0.38
N ALA A 495 -31.45 -27.24 -0.63
CA ALA A 495 -31.80 -27.80 -1.93
C ALA A 495 -31.99 -26.65 -2.94
N ILE A 496 -31.16 -26.64 -3.99
CA ILE A 496 -31.35 -25.78 -5.15
C ILE A 496 -32.50 -26.36 -5.99
N THR A 497 -33.64 -25.67 -6.00
CA THR A 497 -34.69 -25.89 -7.01
C THR A 497 -34.48 -24.88 -8.13
N ARG A 498 -34.25 -25.37 -9.37
CA ARG A 498 -34.08 -24.51 -10.55
C ARG A 498 -35.26 -23.53 -10.67
N MET A 499 -34.97 -22.24 -10.75
CA MET A 499 -35.95 -21.28 -11.23
C MET A 499 -36.18 -21.53 -12.72
N ASN A 500 -37.38 -21.99 -13.07
CA ASN A 500 -37.93 -21.77 -14.41
C ASN A 500 -38.28 -20.27 -14.50
N GLY A 501 -37.31 -19.39 -14.81
CA GLY A 501 -37.56 -17.95 -14.74
C GLY A 501 -36.65 -17.07 -15.57
N ASP A 502 -35.35 -17.02 -15.26
CA ASP A 502 -34.41 -16.14 -15.96
C ASP A 502 -33.28 -16.95 -16.58
N ASN A 503 -33.33 -17.07 -17.91
CA ASN A 503 -32.39 -17.81 -18.73
C ASN A 503 -31.09 -17.01 -18.95
N THR A 504 -30.47 -16.48 -17.89
CA THR A 504 -29.16 -15.83 -17.98
C THR A 504 -28.07 -16.90 -17.88
N SER A 505 -27.79 -17.53 -19.02
CA SER A 505 -26.64 -18.43 -19.16
C SER A 505 -25.34 -17.63 -19.12
N TYR A 506 -24.80 -17.39 -17.92
CA TYR A 506 -23.44 -16.86 -17.78
C TYR A 506 -22.42 -17.88 -18.30
N VAL A 507 -21.44 -17.42 -19.08
CA VAL A 507 -20.38 -18.28 -19.64
C VAL A 507 -19.40 -18.75 -18.55
N ASP A 508 -19.20 -17.93 -17.51
CA ASP A 508 -18.38 -18.25 -16.35
C ASP A 508 -19.21 -18.92 -15.23
N THR A 509 -18.70 -20.04 -14.69
CA THR A 509 -19.38 -20.82 -13.67
C THR A 509 -19.05 -20.38 -12.24
N ALA A 510 -19.09 -19.08 -11.92
CA ALA A 510 -18.81 -18.61 -10.56
C ALA A 510 -19.87 -19.06 -9.53
N PRO A 511 -19.50 -19.31 -8.26
CA PRO A 511 -18.13 -19.47 -7.76
C PRO A 511 -17.52 -20.84 -8.11
N ASN A 512 -16.24 -20.91 -8.47
CA ASN A 512 -15.55 -22.15 -8.84
C ASN A 512 -14.14 -22.23 -8.21
N PHE A 513 -13.75 -23.38 -7.68
CA PHE A 513 -12.38 -23.60 -7.18
C PHE A 513 -11.30 -23.34 -8.23
N SER A 514 -11.58 -23.60 -9.50
CA SER A 514 -10.62 -23.38 -10.60
C SER A 514 -10.31 -21.91 -10.85
N HIS A 515 -11.05 -20.98 -10.23
CA HIS A 515 -10.82 -19.54 -10.40
C HIS A 515 -9.48 -19.04 -9.83
N TRP A 516 -8.76 -19.89 -9.10
CA TRP A 516 -7.46 -19.57 -8.52
C TRP A 516 -6.39 -20.60 -8.87
N ASP A 517 -6.56 -21.37 -9.95
CA ASP A 517 -5.58 -22.39 -10.37
C ASP A 517 -4.20 -21.78 -10.72
N GLN A 518 -4.17 -20.51 -11.17
CA GLN A 518 -2.94 -19.73 -11.37
C GLN A 518 -2.14 -19.46 -10.07
N LEU A 519 -2.75 -19.64 -8.90
CA LEU A 519 -2.08 -19.41 -7.62
C LEU A 519 -1.42 -20.70 -7.09
N PRO A 520 -0.29 -20.58 -6.35
CA PRO A 520 0.32 -19.33 -5.88
C PRO A 520 1.60 -18.93 -6.63
N PHE A 521 2.02 -19.67 -7.67
CA PHE A 521 3.36 -19.50 -8.25
C PHE A 521 3.37 -18.93 -9.67
N GLU A 522 2.28 -19.06 -10.44
CA GLU A 522 2.29 -18.64 -11.85
C GLU A 522 2.37 -17.12 -11.99
N PHE A 523 1.63 -16.39 -11.16
CA PHE A 523 1.55 -14.93 -11.25
C PHE A 523 2.88 -14.20 -10.95
N THR A 524 3.84 -14.87 -10.31
CA THR A 524 5.09 -14.26 -9.82
C THR A 524 6.28 -14.57 -10.72
N GLN A 525 6.11 -15.40 -11.74
CA GLN A 525 7.23 -15.84 -12.58
C GLN A 525 7.77 -14.66 -13.38
N LYS A 526 9.07 -14.37 -13.23
CA LYS A 526 9.71 -13.27 -13.94
C LYS A 526 9.60 -13.49 -15.45
N GLY A 527 9.05 -12.50 -16.16
CA GLY A 527 8.91 -12.55 -17.61
C GLY A 527 7.80 -13.45 -18.16
N THR A 528 7.40 -14.54 -17.49
CA THR A 528 6.34 -15.46 -17.97
C THR A 528 5.03 -15.39 -17.18
N GLY A 529 5.05 -14.86 -15.96
CA GLY A 529 3.88 -14.79 -15.09
C GLY A 529 2.86 -13.75 -15.56
N ASN A 530 1.59 -14.01 -15.25
CA ASN A 530 0.49 -13.11 -15.61
C ASN A 530 0.36 -11.89 -14.68
N GLY A 531 0.96 -11.92 -13.48
CA GLY A 531 0.90 -10.84 -12.51
C GLY A 531 -0.45 -10.64 -11.80
N ASP A 532 -1.43 -11.51 -12.03
CA ASP A 532 -2.79 -11.38 -11.49
C ASP A 532 -3.01 -12.23 -10.24
N LEU A 533 -3.45 -11.59 -9.16
CA LEU A 533 -3.75 -12.21 -7.87
C LEU A 533 -5.23 -12.56 -7.69
N LEU A 534 -6.09 -11.99 -8.55
CA LEU A 534 -7.53 -12.06 -8.41
C LEU A 534 -8.10 -13.29 -9.11
N ALA A 535 -9.38 -13.56 -8.88
CA ALA A 535 -10.11 -14.65 -9.50
C ALA A 535 -10.10 -14.52 -11.03
N TRP A 536 -9.71 -15.60 -11.70
CA TRP A 536 -9.56 -15.69 -13.15
C TRP A 536 -10.22 -16.95 -13.68
N SER A 537 -11.00 -16.85 -14.76
CA SER A 537 -11.71 -17.99 -15.33
C SER A 537 -10.92 -18.56 -16.50
N GLU A 538 -10.33 -19.74 -16.30
CA GLU A 538 -9.66 -20.51 -17.38
C GLU A 538 -10.65 -20.93 -18.48
N GLN A 539 -11.92 -21.12 -18.14
CA GLN A 539 -12.96 -21.49 -19.09
C GLN A 539 -13.21 -20.36 -20.11
N THR A 540 -13.32 -19.12 -19.63
CA THR A 540 -13.55 -17.95 -20.50
C THR A 540 -12.26 -17.24 -20.91
N LYS A 541 -11.10 -17.66 -20.37
CA LYS A 541 -9.81 -16.99 -20.51
C LYS A 541 -9.90 -15.49 -20.20
N GLY A 542 -10.56 -15.16 -19.09
CA GLY A 542 -10.85 -13.78 -18.73
C GLY A 542 -11.21 -13.58 -17.25
N PRO A 543 -11.47 -12.33 -16.85
CA PRO A 543 -11.97 -11.99 -15.52
C PRO A 543 -13.18 -12.83 -15.11
N SER A 544 -13.07 -13.53 -13.97
CA SER A 544 -14.20 -14.25 -13.37
C SER A 544 -15.24 -13.26 -12.83
N ARG A 545 -16.53 -13.64 -12.80
CA ARG A 545 -17.55 -12.83 -12.09
C ARG A 545 -17.23 -12.67 -10.60
N PHE A 546 -16.52 -13.65 -10.03
CA PHE A 546 -16.04 -13.60 -8.65
C PHE A 546 -15.01 -12.48 -8.43
N ARG A 547 -14.28 -12.07 -9.47
CA ARG A 547 -13.28 -10.98 -9.41
C ARG A 547 -13.90 -9.68 -8.91
N ASN A 548 -15.14 -9.39 -9.27
CA ASN A 548 -15.81 -8.15 -8.86
C ASN A 548 -15.92 -8.07 -7.33
N LEU A 549 -16.26 -9.18 -6.66
CA LEU A 549 -16.29 -9.22 -5.20
C LEU A 549 -14.91 -9.00 -4.56
N GLU A 550 -13.87 -9.57 -5.16
CA GLU A 550 -12.50 -9.36 -4.68
C GLU A 550 -12.03 -7.92 -4.88
N LEU A 551 -12.36 -7.29 -6.02
CA LEU A 551 -12.08 -5.88 -6.29
C LEU A 551 -12.78 -5.00 -5.25
N THR A 552 -14.08 -5.22 -5.02
CA THR A 552 -14.85 -4.49 -4.01
C THR A 552 -14.25 -4.63 -2.60
N ALA A 553 -13.68 -5.80 -2.27
CA ALA A 553 -13.04 -6.04 -0.98
C ALA A 553 -11.73 -5.27 -0.76
N ILE A 554 -10.98 -4.99 -1.84
CA ILE A 554 -9.68 -4.31 -1.77
C ILE A 554 -9.77 -2.81 -2.06
N LEU A 555 -10.94 -2.30 -2.47
CA LEU A 555 -11.15 -0.88 -2.73
C LEU A 555 -10.70 -0.01 -1.55
N PRO A 556 -10.17 1.19 -1.80
CA PRO A 556 -9.84 2.13 -0.73
C PRO A 556 -11.05 2.40 0.18
N ASP A 557 -10.84 2.22 1.48
CA ASP A 557 -11.81 2.58 2.51
C ASP A 557 -11.35 3.81 3.31
N GLN A 558 -12.17 4.24 4.27
CA GLN A 558 -11.85 5.39 5.12
C GLN A 558 -10.56 5.21 5.93
N PHE A 559 -10.21 3.98 6.31
CA PHE A 559 -8.94 3.72 7.00
C PHE A 559 -7.77 3.92 6.03
N ASP A 560 -7.88 3.38 4.82
CA ASP A 560 -6.83 3.51 3.81
C ASP A 560 -6.57 4.99 3.46
N MET A 561 -7.63 5.77 3.20
CA MET A 561 -7.52 7.21 2.91
C MET A 561 -6.96 8.03 4.08
N ALA A 562 -7.13 7.57 5.32
CA ALA A 562 -6.59 8.24 6.50
C ALA A 562 -5.08 8.03 6.68
N TYR A 563 -4.54 6.88 6.24
CA TYR A 563 -3.17 6.47 6.57
C TYR A 563 -2.24 6.28 5.37
N TYR A 564 -2.74 6.19 4.14
CA TYR A 564 -1.94 5.98 2.95
C TYR A 564 -2.11 7.10 1.94
N SER A 565 -1.06 7.32 1.14
CA SER A 565 -1.12 8.15 -0.06
C SER A 565 -1.31 7.25 -1.26
N ILE A 566 -2.51 7.27 -1.83
CA ILE A 566 -2.89 6.36 -2.90
C ILE A 566 -2.82 7.14 -4.21
N GLU A 567 -1.90 6.76 -5.10
CA GLU A 567 -1.90 7.20 -6.50
C GLU A 567 -2.97 6.43 -7.29
N PRO A 568 -4.04 7.09 -7.80
CA PRO A 568 -5.08 6.43 -8.59
C PRO A 568 -4.58 5.83 -9.90
N ASP A 569 -3.50 6.37 -10.47
CA ASP A 569 -2.93 5.97 -11.75
C ASP A 569 -1.45 5.58 -11.62
N PHE A 570 -1.18 4.60 -10.75
CA PHE A 570 0.17 4.16 -10.43
C PHE A 570 0.92 3.65 -11.66
N TYR A 571 0.22 3.00 -12.59
CA TYR A 571 0.82 2.44 -13.80
C TYR A 571 1.57 3.51 -14.61
N HIS A 572 0.86 4.57 -14.97
CA HIS A 572 1.40 5.63 -15.80
C HIS A 572 2.35 6.53 -15.02
N LYS A 573 2.09 6.77 -13.72
CA LYS A 573 2.85 7.73 -12.93
C LYS A 573 4.19 7.21 -12.42
N TYR A 574 4.23 5.95 -11.96
CA TYR A 574 5.38 5.40 -11.22
C TYR A 574 5.87 4.07 -11.78
N TYR A 575 4.97 3.12 -12.05
CA TYR A 575 5.36 1.75 -12.43
C TYR A 575 6.28 1.71 -13.65
N THR A 576 5.92 2.38 -14.75
CA THR A 576 6.70 2.36 -15.99
C THR A 576 8.11 2.91 -15.81
N ARG A 577 8.27 3.98 -15.04
CA ARG A 577 9.57 4.60 -14.72
C ARG A 577 10.41 3.67 -13.83
N ILE A 578 9.79 3.08 -12.81
CA ILE A 578 10.46 2.13 -11.93
C ILE A 578 10.97 0.92 -12.74
N LYS A 579 10.10 0.28 -13.51
CA LYS A 579 10.42 -0.93 -14.28
C LYS A 579 11.43 -0.66 -15.39
N ASN A 580 11.25 0.41 -16.16
CA ASN A 580 12.03 0.64 -17.38
C ASN A 580 13.28 1.48 -17.15
N SER A 581 13.40 2.19 -16.03
CA SER A 581 14.49 3.13 -15.78
C SER A 581 15.18 2.88 -14.44
N PHE A 582 14.46 2.93 -13.31
CA PHE A 582 15.07 2.73 -11.99
C PHE A 582 15.73 1.35 -11.83
N ILE A 583 14.99 0.27 -12.08
CA ILE A 583 15.49 -1.10 -11.86
C ILE A 583 16.73 -1.38 -12.73
N PRO A 584 16.73 -1.15 -14.05
CA PRO A 584 17.92 -1.41 -14.87
C PRO A 584 19.14 -0.56 -14.51
N LYS A 585 18.94 0.71 -14.09
CA LYS A 585 20.05 1.64 -13.82
C LYS A 585 20.61 1.53 -12.40
N VAL A 586 19.75 1.36 -11.39
CA VAL A 586 20.11 1.49 -9.97
C VAL A 586 20.11 0.15 -9.25
N SER A 587 19.24 -0.77 -9.66
CA SER A 587 19.06 -2.08 -9.00
C SER A 587 19.11 -3.21 -10.02
N ALA A 588 20.16 -3.25 -10.85
CA ALA A 588 20.30 -4.24 -11.92
C ALA A 588 20.26 -5.70 -11.44
N GLY A 589 20.58 -5.95 -10.16
CA GLY A 589 20.48 -7.26 -9.51
C GLY A 589 19.07 -7.64 -9.02
N PHE A 590 18.05 -6.80 -9.21
CA PHE A 590 16.69 -7.09 -8.80
C PHE A 590 16.08 -8.21 -9.64
N ASP A 591 15.89 -9.38 -9.02
CA ASP A 591 15.53 -10.62 -9.68
C ASP A 591 14.02 -10.94 -9.60
N LYS A 592 13.21 -10.08 -8.98
CA LYS A 592 11.75 -10.26 -8.86
C LYS A 592 10.97 -9.53 -9.95
N GLU A 593 9.75 -9.97 -10.21
CA GLU A 593 8.84 -9.29 -11.14
C GLU A 593 8.27 -8.04 -10.45
N VAL A 594 8.49 -6.87 -11.05
CA VAL A 594 7.82 -5.64 -10.62
C VAL A 594 6.40 -5.65 -11.16
N ARG A 595 5.41 -5.61 -10.27
CA ARG A 595 3.97 -5.66 -10.61
C ARG A 595 3.30 -4.29 -10.40
N PRO A 596 2.31 -3.92 -11.26
CA PRO A 596 1.42 -2.77 -11.02
C PRO A 596 0.44 -3.01 -9.85
N ASP A 597 -0.65 -2.25 -9.88
CA ASP A 597 -1.80 -2.39 -8.99
C ASP A 597 -2.46 -3.77 -9.09
N ILE A 598 -3.04 -4.21 -7.98
CA ILE A 598 -3.81 -5.46 -7.92
C ILE A 598 -5.00 -5.35 -8.89
N GLY A 599 -5.14 -6.36 -9.75
CA GLY A 599 -6.08 -6.39 -10.86
C GLY A 599 -5.42 -6.22 -12.24
N TYR A 600 -4.12 -5.95 -12.27
CA TYR A 600 -3.30 -6.13 -13.47
C TYR A 600 -3.31 -7.58 -13.94
N HIS A 601 -3.40 -7.76 -15.25
CA HIS A 601 -3.15 -9.04 -15.92
C HIS A 601 -2.34 -8.80 -17.18
N LYS A 602 -1.17 -9.42 -17.25
CA LYS A 602 -0.23 -9.31 -18.36
C LYS A 602 -0.86 -9.77 -19.67
N ASP A 603 -0.59 -9.02 -20.72
CA ASP A 603 -1.00 -9.22 -22.11
C ASP A 603 -2.52 -9.33 -22.33
N TYR A 604 -3.35 -8.92 -21.35
CA TYR A 604 -4.80 -8.94 -21.51
C TYR A 604 -5.36 -7.58 -21.96
N ASN A 605 -5.73 -7.52 -23.23
CA ASN A 605 -6.43 -6.40 -23.85
C ASN A 605 -7.50 -6.92 -24.81
N GLN A 606 -8.69 -7.22 -24.27
CA GLN A 606 -9.79 -7.81 -25.03
C GLN A 606 -11.12 -7.18 -24.63
N GLY A 607 -12.05 -7.03 -25.59
CA GLY A 607 -13.42 -6.57 -25.30
C GLY A 607 -13.54 -5.18 -24.68
N GLY A 608 -12.54 -4.30 -24.87
CA GLY A 608 -12.48 -2.98 -24.23
C GLY A 608 -11.92 -2.98 -22.80
N ASN A 609 -11.55 -4.14 -22.26
CA ASN A 609 -10.88 -4.29 -20.97
C ASN A 609 -9.37 -4.41 -21.17
N ASN A 610 -8.65 -3.31 -20.92
CA ASN A 610 -7.20 -3.30 -20.87
C ASN A 610 -6.72 -3.51 -19.43
N LEU A 611 -6.24 -4.71 -19.10
CA LEU A 611 -5.68 -5.01 -17.78
C LEU A 611 -4.16 -4.85 -17.73
N ASN A 612 -3.50 -4.52 -18.84
CA ASN A 612 -2.06 -4.24 -18.87
C ASN A 612 -1.67 -2.96 -18.15
N GLU A 613 -2.58 -1.98 -18.14
CA GLU A 613 -2.36 -0.63 -17.59
C GLU A 613 -3.21 -0.39 -16.34
N PHE A 614 -3.68 -1.47 -15.71
CA PHE A 614 -4.64 -1.44 -14.62
C PHE A 614 -4.09 -0.68 -13.42
N SER A 615 -4.89 0.25 -12.89
CA SER A 615 -4.56 1.03 -11.69
C SER A 615 -5.73 1.08 -10.70
N VAL A 616 -5.53 1.65 -9.51
CA VAL A 616 -6.59 1.82 -8.50
C VAL A 616 -7.85 2.48 -9.07
N LYS A 617 -7.73 3.49 -9.96
CA LYS A 617 -8.90 4.11 -10.62
C LYS A 617 -9.77 3.09 -11.38
N ASP A 618 -9.17 2.03 -11.93
CA ASP A 618 -9.88 0.96 -12.63
C ASP A 618 -10.58 0.01 -11.67
N GLN A 619 -10.06 -0.18 -10.45
CA GLN A 619 -10.74 -0.94 -9.39
C GLN A 619 -12.12 -0.34 -9.08
N TYR A 620 -12.24 1.00 -9.04
CA TYR A 620 -13.51 1.69 -8.77
C TYR A 620 -14.61 1.40 -9.81
N LYS A 621 -14.26 0.99 -11.03
CA LYS A 621 -15.23 0.66 -12.08
C LYS A 621 -16.15 -0.49 -11.64
N VAL A 622 -15.70 -1.35 -10.72
CA VAL A 622 -16.51 -2.43 -10.15
C VAL A 622 -17.82 -1.94 -9.54
N LEU A 623 -17.82 -0.78 -8.88
CA LEU A 623 -19.02 -0.20 -8.25
C LEU A 623 -20.06 0.28 -9.27
N THR A 624 -19.63 0.51 -10.51
CA THR A 624 -20.49 0.89 -11.63
C THR A 624 -20.81 -0.26 -12.57
N ASN A 625 -20.20 -1.43 -12.37
CA ASN A 625 -20.42 -2.61 -13.20
C ASN A 625 -21.84 -3.16 -12.98
N ASN A 626 -22.51 -3.55 -14.06
CA ASN A 626 -23.83 -4.16 -14.01
C ASN A 626 -23.82 -5.47 -13.23
N ASP A 627 -22.76 -6.28 -13.36
CA ASP A 627 -22.64 -7.55 -12.63
C ASP A 627 -22.68 -7.34 -11.10
N GLU A 628 -22.00 -6.30 -10.59
CA GLU A 628 -21.97 -6.00 -9.16
C GLU A 628 -23.33 -5.46 -8.67
N ARG A 629 -24.02 -4.69 -9.51
CA ARG A 629 -25.40 -4.23 -9.24
C ARG A 629 -26.36 -5.41 -9.13
N ASP A 630 -26.17 -6.45 -9.94
CA ASP A 630 -26.96 -7.68 -9.88
C ASP A 630 -26.76 -8.45 -8.56
N LEU A 631 -25.57 -8.35 -7.94
CA LEU A 631 -25.31 -8.90 -6.61
C LEU A 631 -26.09 -8.16 -5.50
N ARG A 632 -26.57 -6.93 -5.77
CA ARG A 632 -27.31 -6.01 -4.88
C ARG A 632 -26.63 -5.81 -3.52
N MET A 633 -25.35 -5.48 -3.55
CA MET A 633 -24.63 -4.99 -2.37
C MET A 633 -25.07 -3.57 -2.03
N GLU A 634 -25.23 -3.29 -0.73
CA GLU A 634 -25.72 -2.00 -0.24
C GLU A 634 -24.58 -1.07 0.23
N TYR A 635 -24.02 -0.30 -0.70
CA TYR A 635 -22.93 0.65 -0.40
C TYR A 635 -23.39 1.96 0.23
N ASP A 636 -24.66 2.34 0.10
CA ASP A 636 -25.20 3.61 0.61
C ASP A 636 -25.66 3.53 2.06
N SER A 637 -26.12 2.37 2.51
CA SER A 637 -26.74 2.17 3.82
C SER A 637 -25.91 1.27 4.74
N LYS A 638 -25.22 0.25 4.20
CA LYS A 638 -24.55 -0.80 5.00
C LYS A 638 -23.04 -0.78 4.90
N LEU A 639 -22.48 -0.57 3.71
CA LEU A 639 -21.03 -0.55 3.46
C LEU A 639 -20.51 0.87 3.22
N THR A 640 -20.92 1.82 4.07
CA THR A 640 -20.66 3.26 3.90
C THR A 640 -19.19 3.67 4.06
N TYR A 641 -18.35 2.76 4.55
CA TYR A 641 -16.91 2.95 4.71
C TYR A 641 -16.14 2.84 3.39
N ILE A 642 -16.72 2.21 2.36
CA ILE A 642 -16.10 2.03 1.05
C ILE A 642 -16.16 3.37 0.30
N SER A 643 -15.01 3.81 -0.23
CA SER A 643 -15.00 4.96 -1.13
C SER A 643 -15.64 4.60 -2.46
N LYS A 644 -16.48 5.50 -2.98
CA LYS A 644 -17.25 5.29 -4.23
C LYS A 644 -16.67 5.97 -5.46
N ASP A 645 -15.79 6.94 -5.25
CA ASP A 645 -15.14 7.70 -6.31
C ASP A 645 -13.64 7.71 -6.03
N TRP A 646 -12.85 7.43 -7.05
CA TRP A 646 -11.39 7.48 -6.96
C TRP A 646 -10.92 8.88 -6.55
N LYS A 647 -11.66 9.95 -6.86
CA LYS A 647 -11.32 11.33 -6.48
C LYS A 647 -11.25 11.53 -4.98
N HIS A 648 -11.91 10.69 -4.19
CA HIS A 648 -11.85 10.77 -2.73
C HIS A 648 -10.46 10.39 -2.18
N VAL A 649 -9.62 9.68 -2.93
CA VAL A 649 -8.26 9.36 -2.48
C VAL A 649 -7.28 10.53 -2.69
N LEU A 650 -7.74 11.65 -3.24
CA LEU A 650 -6.99 12.92 -3.36
C LEU A 650 -6.93 13.65 -2.01
N THR A 651 -6.37 12.95 -1.02
CA THR A 651 -6.26 13.37 0.38
C THR A 651 -4.91 14.00 0.71
N GLY A 652 -4.09 14.28 -0.30
CA GLY A 652 -2.84 15.02 -0.14
C GLY A 652 -3.09 16.43 0.36
N TRP A 653 -2.06 17.05 0.93
CA TRP A 653 -2.19 18.44 1.39
C TRP A 653 -2.41 19.37 0.20
N ALA A 654 -3.54 20.07 0.19
CA ALA A 654 -3.90 21.06 -0.82
C ALA A 654 -3.70 22.45 -0.23
N ASP A 655 -2.53 23.03 -0.39
CA ASP A 655 -2.22 24.40 0.03
C ASP A 655 -2.81 25.44 -0.94
N LYS A 656 -2.96 26.67 -0.45
CA LYS A 656 -3.33 27.83 -1.28
C LYS A 656 -2.12 28.39 -2.05
N GLY A 657 -0.91 28.13 -1.58
CA GLY A 657 0.33 28.41 -2.30
C GLY A 657 1.57 28.25 -1.43
N LEU A 658 2.74 28.52 -2.03
CA LEU A 658 4.08 28.29 -1.45
C LEU A 658 4.33 28.99 -0.09
N LEU A 659 3.60 30.07 0.19
CA LEU A 659 3.68 30.84 1.43
C LEU A 659 2.43 30.69 2.31
N ASP A 660 1.34 30.12 1.79
CA ASP A 660 0.09 29.88 2.51
C ASP A 660 -0.25 28.39 2.47
N TYR A 661 0.23 27.70 3.50
CA TYR A 661 0.01 26.29 3.71
C TYR A 661 -1.37 25.97 4.32
N SER A 662 -2.31 26.93 4.40
CA SER A 662 -3.67 26.63 4.85
C SER A 662 -4.38 25.70 3.88
N LEU A 663 -5.25 24.82 4.40
CA LEU A 663 -5.96 23.81 3.62
C LEU A 663 -7.00 24.47 2.70
N ASP A 664 -6.89 24.19 1.40
CA ASP A 664 -7.87 24.56 0.38
C ASP A 664 -8.91 23.45 0.18
N THR A 665 -10.08 23.65 0.78
CA THR A 665 -11.24 22.74 0.68
C THR A 665 -11.88 22.70 -0.71
N ASN A 666 -11.53 23.64 -1.60
CA ASN A 666 -11.97 23.59 -3.00
C ASN A 666 -11.14 22.63 -3.85
N ARG A 667 -9.96 22.24 -3.37
CA ARG A 667 -9.06 21.30 -4.05
C ARG A 667 -9.08 19.91 -3.42
N LEU A 668 -9.16 19.81 -2.09
CA LEU A 668 -9.15 18.52 -1.38
C LEU A 668 -10.27 17.58 -1.88
N GLY A 669 -9.90 16.35 -2.28
CA GLY A 669 -10.86 15.33 -2.73
C GLY A 669 -11.56 15.63 -4.06
N LYS A 670 -11.06 16.58 -4.85
CA LYS A 670 -11.71 17.04 -6.09
C LYS A 670 -10.74 17.00 -7.27
N CYS A 671 -11.22 16.58 -8.43
CA CYS A 671 -10.49 16.73 -9.68
C CYS A 671 -11.39 17.35 -10.75
N THR A 672 -10.99 18.52 -11.26
CA THR A 672 -11.73 19.29 -12.25
C THR A 672 -11.28 18.97 -13.67
N ILE A 673 -9.97 18.74 -13.86
CA ILE A 673 -9.38 18.40 -15.15
C ILE A 673 -8.52 17.15 -14.99
N GLU A 674 -8.90 16.09 -15.71
CA GLU A 674 -8.21 14.81 -15.76
C GLU A 674 -7.25 14.78 -16.97
N PRO A 675 -6.12 14.06 -16.87
CA PRO A 675 -5.22 13.87 -18.01
C PRO A 675 -5.86 13.01 -19.11
N ILE A 676 -5.65 13.43 -20.36
CA ILE A 676 -6.08 12.70 -21.55
C ILE A 676 -4.88 11.93 -22.09
N TYR A 677 -4.99 10.60 -22.15
CA TYR A 677 -3.93 9.71 -22.60
C TYR A 677 -4.00 9.33 -24.10
N ASN A 678 -4.97 9.87 -24.84
CA ASN A 678 -5.14 9.62 -26.28
C ASN A 678 -4.33 10.62 -27.13
N GLN A 679 -3.38 10.10 -27.92
CA GLN A 679 -2.66 10.80 -29.01
C GLN A 679 -1.66 11.93 -28.65
N GLY A 680 -0.74 11.69 -27.71
CA GLY A 680 0.40 12.59 -27.46
C GLY A 680 0.98 12.46 -26.07
N ARG A 681 2.03 13.23 -25.75
CA ARG A 681 2.51 13.36 -24.36
C ARG A 681 1.36 13.92 -23.52
N PRO A 682 0.77 13.15 -22.58
CA PRO A 682 -0.33 13.63 -21.76
C PRO A 682 0.12 14.87 -20.98
N SER A 683 -0.80 15.82 -20.76
CA SER A 683 -0.52 16.96 -19.91
C SER A 683 -0.02 16.47 -18.54
N PRO A 684 1.07 17.04 -17.99
CA PRO A 684 1.68 16.52 -16.78
C PRO A 684 0.71 16.67 -15.59
N ALA A 685 0.11 15.56 -15.18
CA ALA A 685 -0.73 15.51 -14.00
C ALA A 685 0.14 15.53 -12.73
N THR A 686 -0.35 16.21 -11.69
CA THR A 686 0.20 16.10 -10.35
C THR A 686 -0.03 14.69 -9.80
N ALA A 687 0.67 14.33 -8.72
CA ALA A 687 0.35 13.08 -8.01
C ALA A 687 -1.14 13.08 -7.64
N GLY A 688 -1.84 11.99 -7.93
CA GLY A 688 -3.30 11.91 -7.86
C GLY A 688 -4.01 11.92 -9.21
N ASN A 689 -3.29 11.70 -10.33
CA ASN A 689 -3.85 11.69 -11.68
C ASN A 689 -4.79 12.87 -12.00
N CYS A 690 -4.46 14.06 -11.51
CA CYS A 690 -5.25 15.27 -11.70
C CYS A 690 -4.39 16.42 -12.21
N ILE A 691 -4.90 17.21 -13.15
CA ILE A 691 -4.22 18.41 -13.67
C ILE A 691 -4.63 19.63 -12.85
N VAL A 692 -5.94 19.79 -12.60
CA VAL A 692 -6.50 20.88 -11.80
C VAL A 692 -7.40 20.32 -10.72
N GLY A 693 -6.96 20.43 -9.47
CA GLY A 693 -7.69 19.94 -8.31
C GLY A 693 -6.76 19.59 -7.14
N GLY A 694 -7.18 18.58 -6.40
CA GLY A 694 -6.45 17.96 -5.32
C GLY A 694 -5.32 17.07 -5.81
N THR A 695 -4.47 16.69 -4.88
CA THR A 695 -3.31 15.83 -5.10
C THR A 695 -3.34 14.67 -4.11
N THR A 696 -2.47 13.69 -4.33
CA THR A 696 -2.17 12.65 -3.33
C THR A 696 -0.68 12.70 -2.99
N GLY A 697 -0.34 12.24 -1.79
CA GLY A 697 1.06 12.12 -1.38
C GLY A 697 1.70 13.39 -0.82
N PHE A 698 3.03 13.34 -0.76
CA PHE A 698 3.91 14.36 -0.26
C PHE A 698 4.01 15.53 -1.25
N ALA A 699 3.69 16.72 -0.74
CA ALA A 699 4.08 18.01 -1.31
C ALA A 699 5.42 18.46 -0.71
N VAL A 700 5.92 19.63 -1.11
CA VAL A 700 7.22 20.16 -0.66
C VAL A 700 7.01 21.52 0.01
N LYS A 701 7.64 21.72 1.18
CA LYS A 701 7.64 23.02 1.87
C LYS A 701 9.03 23.46 2.29
N MET A 702 9.22 24.77 2.33
CA MET A 702 10.43 25.40 2.85
C MET A 702 10.45 25.30 4.38
N ILE A 703 11.64 25.10 4.95
CA ILE A 703 11.86 25.04 6.39
C ILE A 703 13.14 25.78 6.79
N SER A 704 13.18 26.32 8.01
CA SER A 704 14.38 26.96 8.55
C SER A 704 15.34 25.95 9.17
N SER A 705 16.63 26.30 9.22
CA SER A 705 17.65 25.55 9.95
C SER A 705 17.34 25.48 11.45
N ASP A 706 16.86 26.59 12.03
CA ASP A 706 16.49 26.64 13.45
C ASP A 706 15.39 25.64 13.79
N TYR A 707 14.40 25.49 12.90
CA TYR A 707 13.36 24.47 13.07
C TYR A 707 13.98 23.08 13.18
N LEU A 708 14.91 22.70 12.29
CA LEU A 708 15.56 21.38 12.31
C LEU A 708 16.34 21.10 13.60
N ASN A 709 16.90 22.14 14.24
CA ASN A 709 17.69 22.01 15.47
C ASN A 709 16.85 22.00 16.76
N THR A 710 15.53 22.26 16.67
CA THR A 710 14.64 22.30 17.84
C THR A 710 14.20 20.90 18.31
N GLN A 711 13.85 20.79 19.59
CA GLN A 711 13.19 19.59 20.11
C GLN A 711 11.71 19.57 19.69
N MET A 712 11.29 18.49 19.05
CA MET A 712 9.96 18.31 18.48
C MET A 712 9.21 17.14 19.12
N GLN A 713 7.89 17.26 19.19
CA GLN A 713 7.00 16.16 19.59
C GLN A 713 6.54 15.41 18.34
N LEU A 714 7.37 14.46 17.88
CA LEU A 714 7.12 13.73 16.63
C LEU A 714 6.58 12.32 16.84
N GLY A 715 6.66 11.77 18.05
CA GLY A 715 6.33 10.37 18.35
C GLY A 715 4.88 10.12 18.79
N GLY A 716 3.94 11.00 18.47
CA GLY A 716 2.52 10.89 18.89
C GLY A 716 2.14 11.79 20.08
N GLU A 717 0.84 11.84 20.36
CA GLU A 717 0.17 12.81 21.25
C GLU A 717 0.70 12.79 22.70
N ASN A 718 1.31 11.68 23.13
CA ASN A 718 1.91 11.51 24.46
C ASN A 718 3.42 11.22 24.44
N SER A 719 4.08 11.41 23.30
CA SER A 719 5.54 11.29 23.23
C SER A 719 6.23 12.53 23.80
N GLY A 720 7.38 12.33 24.45
CA GLY A 720 8.26 13.43 24.85
C GLY A 720 8.84 14.17 23.65
N LYS A 721 9.28 15.43 23.87
CA LYS A 721 10.00 16.20 22.85
C LYS A 721 11.44 15.69 22.75
N ALA A 722 11.94 15.51 21.53
CA ALA A 722 13.34 15.19 21.29
C ALA A 722 13.82 15.77 19.94
N GLN A 723 15.14 15.77 19.71
CA GLN A 723 15.70 16.14 18.42
C GLN A 723 15.54 15.01 17.38
N ILE A 724 15.54 15.38 16.11
CA ILE A 724 15.61 14.42 15.00
C ILE A 724 16.96 13.72 14.96
N LYS A 725 17.02 12.50 14.44
CA LYS A 725 18.25 11.71 14.31
C LYS A 725 19.19 12.24 13.23
N ASN A 726 18.65 12.90 12.21
CA ASN A 726 19.36 13.37 11.04
C ASN A 726 19.44 14.90 11.00
N LEU A 727 20.22 15.47 11.93
CA LEU A 727 20.47 16.92 12.00
C LEU A 727 21.35 17.39 10.82
N PRO A 728 21.14 18.63 10.33
CA PRO A 728 22.03 19.19 9.32
C PRO A 728 23.44 19.38 9.94
N PRO A 729 24.52 19.26 9.15
CA PRO A 729 25.88 19.48 9.65
C PRO A 729 26.06 20.91 10.18
N GLU A 730 26.89 21.10 11.22
CA GLU A 730 27.15 22.44 11.78
C GLU A 730 27.81 23.39 10.78
N ASP A 731 28.54 22.86 9.81
CA ASP A 731 29.29 23.60 8.79
C ASP A 731 28.49 23.88 7.49
N PHE A 732 27.15 23.76 7.56
CA PHE A 732 26.25 23.83 6.40
C PHE A 732 25.66 25.23 6.08
#